data_AF-A0AAD6RIS6-F1
#
_entry.id   AF-A0AAD6RIS6-F1
#
_cell.length_a   1.000
_cell.length_b   1.000
_cell.length_c   1.000
_cell.angle_alpha   90.00
_cell.angle_beta   90.00
_cell.angle_gamma   90.00
#
_symmetry.space_group_name_H-M   'P 1'
#
loop_
_entity.id
_entity.type
_entity.pdbx_description
1 polymer ?
#
loop_
_entity_poly.entity_id
_entity_poly.type
_entity_poly.pdbx_seq_one_letter_code
_entity_poly.pdbx_strand_id
1 'polypeptide(L)'
;MLKPQLHQSHLSTKIPFLLPKPFIHGSGHASFPMYSRSLSTKANKKVRAGYKHGSTKSIASVTQQSTDVKAVVTVKQTVVDFWTEIGIERGLDDFTDLFGKTLLLELVSAELDPKTGLEKPSIREYAHKIDHEGEDIKYEADFVVPPDFGEIGAIFVENEHHKEMYLHDVVLDGFPAGPVHVTCDSWIHPKFDNKKKRIFFTNKSYLPSETPNGLTKLRKEELETLQGNDNGERKKGERIYDYDVYNDLGNPDSDPETARPVLGGEEHPYPRRCRTGRPRTESDPLTETRSSSFYVPRDEEFSEIKMGTFSAKTLKSVLHALVPSLSTAIVDSDLGFPFFSSIDALFNEGINLPPFKKQGFWKDLLPNLFRAITDGTKDVLKFETPDTMERDRFFWFRDEEFARQTLSGLNPCCIKMVTEWPLRSKLDPEIYGPQESAITTEMVEQEIKGFMTCEQAVKDHKLFILDYHDLFLPFVSKIRELKGTTLYGSRTLFFLTHEGTLRPLAIELTRPPMDGKPQWKQVFRPAWHSTGVWLWRLAKAHVLAHEAGYHQLISHWLRTHCCTEPYIIAAHRQLSEMHPIYRLLHPHFRYTMEINALARQYLINAKGIIETSFFPGKYSMELSSVVYDQEWRFDYEALPKDLINRYV
;
A
#
# COMPACT_ATOMS: atom_id res chain seq x y z
N MET A 1 -12.19 38.94 -68.78
CA MET A 1 -12.75 40.31 -68.86
C MET A 1 -13.91 40.40 -67.87
N LEU A 2 -13.81 41.36 -66.93
CA LEU A 2 -14.89 42.13 -66.26
C LEU A 2 -16.06 41.32 -65.65
N LYS A 3 -16.17 41.06 -64.32
CA LYS A 3 -16.53 41.98 -63.19
C LYS A 3 -17.59 43.02 -63.58
N PRO A 4 -18.58 43.38 -62.70
CA PRO A 4 -18.34 43.72 -61.29
C PRO A 4 -19.54 43.37 -60.33
N GLN A 5 -19.31 43.13 -59.03
CA GLN A 5 -19.50 44.08 -57.90
C GLN A 5 -20.96 44.38 -57.52
N LEU A 6 -21.36 44.64 -56.28
CA LEU A 6 -20.74 44.65 -54.94
C LEU A 6 -21.88 44.97 -53.94
N HIS A 7 -21.69 44.52 -52.70
CA HIS A 7 -21.88 45.28 -51.44
C HIS A 7 -23.29 45.75 -51.03
N GLN A 8 -23.58 45.98 -49.75
CA GLN A 8 -22.78 46.44 -48.59
C GLN A 8 -23.65 46.09 -47.34
N SER A 9 -23.20 45.57 -46.19
CA SER A 9 -22.19 46.05 -45.20
C SER A 9 -22.88 46.31 -43.84
N HIS A 10 -22.28 46.43 -42.65
CA HIS A 10 -20.93 46.70 -42.10
C HIS A 10 -20.88 46.04 -40.68
N LEU A 11 -19.83 45.49 -40.06
CA LEU A 11 -18.38 45.74 -39.88
C LEU A 11 -18.02 46.25 -38.47
N SER A 12 -17.11 45.53 -37.77
CA SER A 12 -15.96 46.06 -37.00
C SER A 12 -15.13 44.87 -36.46
N THR A 13 -14.04 44.38 -37.08
CA THR A 13 -12.59 44.73 -36.90
C THR A 13 -12.14 44.79 -35.42
N LYS A 14 -11.11 44.05 -34.93
CA LYS A 14 -9.68 43.93 -35.34
C LYS A 14 -8.99 42.62 -34.86
N ILE A 15 -7.91 42.25 -35.55
CA ILE A 15 -6.94 41.12 -35.42
C ILE A 15 -5.57 41.75 -34.97
N PRO A 16 -4.63 41.13 -34.18
CA PRO A 16 -3.71 40.07 -34.67
C PRO A 16 -3.06 39.03 -33.70
N PHE A 17 -2.78 37.85 -34.28
CA PHE A 17 -1.78 36.78 -34.04
C PHE A 17 -1.05 36.62 -32.68
N LEU A 18 -0.98 35.36 -32.17
CA LEU A 18 0.24 34.55 -31.95
C LEU A 18 -0.07 33.17 -31.29
N LEU A 19 0.49 32.10 -31.90
CA LEU A 19 0.94 30.78 -31.37
C LEU A 19 -0.04 29.81 -30.65
N PRO A 20 -0.07 28.51 -31.02
CA PRO A 20 -0.68 27.46 -30.21
C PRO A 20 0.34 27.00 -29.15
N LYS A 21 0.00 27.15 -27.87
CA LYS A 21 0.69 26.46 -26.77
C LYS A 21 -0.14 25.30 -26.24
N PRO A 22 0.54 24.22 -25.80
CA PRO A 22 -0.08 22.98 -25.33
C PRO A 22 -0.63 23.18 -23.92
N PHE A 23 -1.79 22.61 -23.62
CA PHE A 23 -2.32 22.59 -22.26
C PHE A 23 -2.13 21.22 -21.63
N ILE A 24 -1.14 21.21 -20.74
CA ILE A 24 -1.00 20.36 -19.58
C ILE A 24 -2.20 20.64 -18.66
N HIS A 25 -2.88 19.61 -18.17
CA HIS A 25 -3.74 19.70 -16.99
C HIS A 25 -3.14 18.80 -15.92
N GLY A 26 -2.36 19.43 -15.03
CA GLY A 26 -2.13 18.96 -13.67
C GLY A 26 -3.00 19.79 -12.75
N SER A 27 -3.78 19.15 -11.90
CA SER A 27 -4.42 19.78 -10.74
C SER A 27 -3.39 19.90 -9.63
N GLY A 28 -2.89 21.12 -9.40
CA GLY A 28 -1.99 21.43 -8.31
C GLY A 28 -2.76 21.89 -7.06
N HIS A 29 -2.40 21.33 -5.92
CA HIS A 29 -2.06 22.14 -4.75
C HIS A 29 -0.56 21.95 -4.51
N ALA A 30 0.24 22.91 -4.99
CA ALA A 30 1.67 22.98 -4.72
C ALA A 30 1.99 24.34 -4.10
N SER A 31 2.46 24.30 -2.87
CA SER A 31 2.95 25.41 -2.07
C SER A 31 4.27 25.92 -2.65
N PHE A 32 4.40 27.23 -2.84
CA PHE A 32 5.63 27.85 -3.32
C PHE A 32 6.78 27.72 -2.30
N PRO A 33 8.01 27.36 -2.72
CA PRO A 33 9.19 27.49 -1.89
C PRO A 33 9.73 28.93 -1.97
N MET A 34 9.81 29.62 -0.82
CA MET A 34 10.57 30.86 -0.75
C MET A 34 12.07 30.56 -0.78
N TYR A 35 12.72 30.91 -1.89
CA TYR A 35 14.16 31.03 -2.00
C TYR A 35 14.66 32.20 -1.12
N SER A 36 15.33 31.90 -0.01
CA SER A 36 16.11 32.91 0.72
C SER A 36 17.47 33.08 0.01
N ARG A 37 17.68 34.24 -0.58
CA ARG A 37 18.96 34.65 -1.19
C ARG A 37 19.93 35.02 -0.06
N SER A 38 21.07 34.34 0.01
CA SER A 38 22.19 34.74 0.86
C SER A 38 22.80 36.04 0.36
N LEU A 39 22.76 37.10 1.18
CA LEU A 39 23.58 38.29 1.00
C LEU A 39 24.48 38.45 2.22
N SER A 40 25.75 38.11 2.01
CA SER A 40 26.86 38.38 2.93
C SER A 40 27.21 39.87 2.87
N THR A 41 27.07 40.57 4.00
CA THR A 41 27.87 41.77 4.29
C THR A 41 28.24 41.79 5.77
N LYS A 42 29.56 41.79 6.02
CA LYS A 42 30.21 41.92 7.33
C LYS A 42 29.88 43.26 7.98
N ALA A 43 29.55 43.25 9.27
CA ALA A 43 29.87 44.33 10.20
C ALA A 43 29.99 43.79 11.63
N ASN A 44 31.23 43.74 12.13
CA ASN A 44 31.56 43.44 13.51
C ASN A 44 31.04 44.55 14.45
N LYS A 45 30.18 44.21 15.41
CA LYS A 45 30.03 44.98 16.65
C LYS A 45 30.10 44.03 17.85
N LYS A 46 31.25 44.05 18.52
CA LYS A 46 31.43 43.51 19.87
C LYS A 46 30.62 44.36 20.84
N VAL A 47 29.59 43.81 21.46
CA VAL A 47 28.95 44.40 22.64
C VAL A 47 29.21 43.48 23.82
N ARG A 48 30.03 43.99 24.73
CA ARG A 48 30.42 43.38 26.01
C ARG A 48 29.28 43.66 26.99
N ALA A 49 28.49 42.66 27.37
CA ALA A 49 27.50 42.80 28.42
C ALA A 49 28.22 42.76 29.77
N GLY A 50 28.35 43.92 30.42
CA GLY A 50 28.86 44.02 31.78
C GLY A 50 27.78 43.61 32.78
N TYR A 51 28.13 42.67 33.67
CA TYR A 51 27.33 42.35 34.85
C TYR A 51 27.33 43.55 35.81
N LYS A 52 26.15 44.13 36.04
CA LYS A 52 25.88 45.04 37.16
C LYS A 52 25.16 44.27 38.26
N HIS A 53 25.78 44.20 39.43
CA HIS A 53 25.15 43.69 40.64
C HIS A 53 24.09 44.71 41.10
N GLY A 54 22.81 44.42 40.82
CA GLY A 54 21.67 45.14 41.38
C GLY A 54 21.16 44.40 42.61
N SER A 55 21.50 44.91 43.79
CA SER A 55 20.86 44.54 45.05
C SER A 55 19.50 45.25 45.12
N THR A 56 18.41 44.49 45.16
CA THR A 56 17.15 44.93 45.74
C THR A 56 16.28 43.75 46.18
N LYS A 57 16.17 43.63 47.51
CA LYS A 57 14.97 43.39 48.31
C LYS A 57 14.10 42.18 47.98
N SER A 58 14.13 41.24 48.92
CA SER A 58 13.04 40.32 49.27
C SER A 58 11.67 40.98 49.21
N ILE A 59 10.82 40.53 48.30
CA ILE A 59 9.38 40.80 48.29
C ILE A 59 8.67 39.48 47.96
N ALA A 60 7.84 39.07 48.92
CA ALA A 60 6.67 38.19 48.86
C ALA A 60 6.82 36.83 48.19
N SER A 61 6.54 35.79 48.99
CA SER A 61 5.98 34.53 48.51
C SER A 61 4.78 34.83 47.60
N VAL A 62 4.98 34.74 46.28
CA VAL A 62 3.86 34.58 45.36
C VAL A 62 3.26 33.24 45.72
N THR A 63 2.09 33.26 46.35
CA THR A 63 1.23 32.09 46.45
C THR A 63 0.95 31.68 45.02
N GLN A 64 1.71 30.69 44.57
CA GLN A 64 1.59 30.12 43.24
C GLN A 64 0.15 29.56 43.17
N GLN A 65 -0.71 30.20 42.40
CA GLN A 65 -2.14 29.87 42.35
C GLN A 65 -2.31 28.65 41.44
N SER A 66 -3.21 27.73 41.82
CA SER A 66 -3.60 26.61 40.95
C SER A 66 -4.15 27.14 39.62
N THR A 67 -3.94 26.37 38.55
CA THR A 67 -4.46 26.70 37.23
C THR A 67 -5.70 25.86 36.95
N ASP A 68 -6.81 26.51 36.61
CA ASP A 68 -8.01 25.83 36.13
C ASP A 68 -7.82 25.45 34.66
N VAL A 69 -7.95 24.17 34.35
CA VAL A 69 -7.64 23.59 33.03
C VAL A 69 -8.84 22.81 32.53
N LYS A 70 -9.35 23.16 31.36
CA LYS A 70 -10.44 22.44 30.69
C LYS A 70 -9.86 21.42 29.71
N ALA A 71 -10.21 20.15 29.89
CA ALA A 71 -9.87 19.09 28.96
C ALA A 71 -11.07 18.83 28.04
N VAL A 72 -10.85 18.94 26.73
CA VAL A 72 -11.81 18.54 25.69
C VAL A 72 -11.29 17.28 25.02
N VAL A 73 -12.10 16.23 25.04
CA VAL A 73 -11.79 14.93 24.45
C VAL A 73 -12.66 14.73 23.22
N THR A 74 -12.04 14.43 22.08
CA THR A 74 -12.73 14.20 20.81
C THR A 74 -12.74 12.70 20.50
N VAL A 75 -13.93 12.11 20.36
CA VAL A 75 -14.14 10.70 20.00
C VAL A 75 -14.87 10.63 18.66
N LYS A 76 -14.34 9.85 17.71
CA LYS A 76 -15.01 9.68 16.40
C LYS A 76 -16.16 8.70 16.52
N GLN A 77 -17.32 9.06 15.98
CA GLN A 77 -18.43 8.13 15.88
C GLN A 77 -18.15 7.08 14.80
N THR A 78 -18.43 5.82 15.11
CA THR A 78 -18.34 4.74 14.12
C THR A 78 -19.66 4.61 13.37
N VAL A 79 -19.63 4.09 12.14
CA VAL A 79 -20.84 3.80 11.35
C VAL A 79 -21.71 2.79 12.09
N VAL A 80 -21.11 1.80 12.77
CA VAL A 80 -21.84 0.86 13.63
C VAL A 80 -22.54 1.59 14.79
N ASP A 81 -21.87 2.56 15.43
CA ASP A 81 -22.47 3.34 16.51
C ASP A 81 -23.68 4.16 16.03
N PHE A 82 -23.59 4.78 14.84
CA PHE A 82 -24.71 5.49 14.20
C PHE A 82 -25.95 4.60 13.98
N TRP A 83 -25.76 3.34 13.57
CA TRP A 83 -26.88 2.39 13.42
C TRP A 83 -27.42 1.89 14.76
N THR A 84 -26.58 1.79 15.80
CA THR A 84 -27.03 1.43 17.15
C THR A 84 -27.78 2.54 17.88
N GLU A 85 -27.55 3.83 17.55
CA GLU A 85 -28.37 4.95 18.05
C GLU A 85 -29.86 4.85 17.63
N ILE A 86 -30.15 4.08 16.58
CA ILE A 86 -31.50 3.80 16.07
C ILE A 86 -32.10 2.51 16.73
N GLY A 87 -31.30 1.72 17.45
CA GLY A 87 -31.67 0.42 18.03
C GLY A 87 -31.74 0.34 19.57
N ILE A 88 -32.24 -0.79 20.10
CA ILE A 88 -32.68 -1.01 21.51
C ILE A 88 -31.49 -1.29 22.49
N GLU A 89 -30.23 -1.05 22.12
CA GLU A 89 -29.06 -1.29 23.01
C GLU A 89 -28.71 -0.14 23.96
N ARG A 90 -29.51 0.93 23.98
CA ARG A 90 -29.37 2.16 24.80
C ARG A 90 -29.16 1.97 26.31
N GLY A 91 -29.48 0.80 26.88
CA GLY A 91 -29.78 0.66 28.29
C GLY A 91 -28.69 1.07 29.28
N LEU A 92 -27.41 0.67 29.12
CA LEU A 92 -26.39 0.81 30.16
C LEU A 92 -25.41 1.97 29.94
N ASP A 93 -25.03 2.23 28.70
CA ASP A 93 -24.09 3.31 28.37
C ASP A 93 -24.78 4.69 28.46
N ASP A 94 -26.09 4.79 28.15
CA ASP A 94 -26.87 6.01 28.38
C ASP A 94 -26.90 6.39 29.88
N PHE A 95 -27.02 5.42 30.79
CA PHE A 95 -26.95 5.70 32.24
C PHE A 95 -25.57 6.20 32.66
N THR A 96 -24.51 5.64 32.10
CA THR A 96 -23.12 6.02 32.41
C THR A 96 -22.83 7.45 31.97
N ASP A 97 -23.35 7.85 30.80
CA ASP A 97 -23.34 9.23 30.30
C ASP A 97 -24.17 10.18 31.19
N LEU A 98 -25.34 9.74 31.65
CA LEU A 98 -26.21 10.48 32.58
C LEU A 98 -25.57 10.72 33.96
N PHE A 99 -24.66 9.85 34.40
CA PHE A 99 -23.93 10.00 35.68
C PHE A 99 -22.60 10.76 35.54
N GLY A 100 -22.24 11.24 34.34
CA GLY A 100 -21.04 12.04 34.08
C GLY A 100 -19.73 11.29 34.28
N LYS A 101 -19.74 9.96 34.19
CA LYS A 101 -18.55 9.09 34.36
C LYS A 101 -18.24 8.32 33.09
N THR A 102 -18.05 9.03 31.97
CA THR A 102 -17.87 8.38 30.67
C THR A 102 -16.41 8.02 30.41
N LEU A 103 -15.48 8.96 30.61
CA LEU A 103 -14.05 8.71 30.46
C LEU A 103 -13.33 9.17 31.71
N LEU A 104 -12.53 8.29 32.32
CA LEU A 104 -11.61 8.71 33.38
C LEU A 104 -10.31 9.19 32.73
N LEU A 105 -9.97 10.45 33.02
CA LEU A 105 -8.75 11.09 32.56
C LEU A 105 -7.78 11.27 33.73
N GLU A 106 -6.51 10.92 33.55
CA GLU A 106 -5.45 11.22 34.53
C GLU A 106 -4.29 11.97 33.91
N LEU A 107 -4.06 13.21 34.36
CA LEU A 107 -2.93 14.03 33.93
C LEU A 107 -1.64 13.53 34.58
N VAL A 108 -0.58 13.44 33.78
CA VAL A 108 0.75 13.00 34.21
C VAL A 108 1.77 14.11 33.98
N SER A 109 2.54 14.41 35.02
CA SER A 109 3.62 15.38 34.95
C SER A 109 4.81 14.86 34.15
N ALA A 110 5.43 15.73 33.34
CA ALA A 110 6.69 15.47 32.67
C ALA A 110 7.89 15.45 33.65
N GLU A 111 7.70 15.98 34.86
CA GLU A 111 8.73 16.17 35.87
C GLU A 111 8.58 15.17 37.02
N LEU A 112 9.72 14.80 37.62
CA LEU A 112 9.73 14.09 38.90
C LEU A 112 9.46 15.07 40.04
N ASP A 113 8.97 14.54 41.16
CA ASP A 113 8.92 15.28 42.41
C ASP A 113 10.37 15.63 42.83
N PRO A 114 10.72 16.92 42.99
CA PRO A 114 12.10 17.33 43.28
C PRO A 114 12.58 16.90 44.67
N LYS A 115 11.67 16.57 45.60
CA LYS A 115 11.99 16.12 46.96
C LYS A 115 12.23 14.62 47.02
N THR A 116 11.41 13.83 46.33
CA THR A 116 11.47 12.36 46.41
C THR A 116 12.25 11.74 45.26
N GLY A 117 12.39 12.44 44.12
CA GLY A 117 12.94 11.90 42.88
C GLY A 117 12.05 10.84 42.22
N LEU A 118 10.79 10.74 42.63
CA LEU A 118 9.79 9.80 42.10
C LEU A 118 8.75 10.52 41.23
N GLU A 119 7.93 9.76 40.50
CA GLU A 119 6.83 10.33 39.72
C GLU A 119 5.83 11.06 40.62
N LYS A 120 5.38 12.26 40.19
CA LYS A 120 4.35 13.01 40.91
C LYS A 120 3.00 12.26 40.84
N PRO A 121 2.15 12.31 41.89
CA PRO A 121 0.81 11.74 41.83
C PRO A 121 -0.01 12.33 40.68
N SER A 122 -0.71 11.49 39.91
CA SER A 122 -1.57 11.95 38.82
C SER A 122 -2.80 12.70 39.34
N ILE A 123 -3.30 13.66 38.54
CA ILE A 123 -4.55 14.37 38.82
C ILE A 123 -5.63 13.72 37.99
N ARG A 124 -6.74 13.31 38.62
CA ARG A 124 -7.78 12.49 37.99
C ARG A 124 -9.09 13.24 37.95
N GLU A 125 -9.77 13.18 36.81
CA GLU A 125 -11.12 13.72 36.68
C GLU A 125 -11.95 12.90 35.68
N TYR A 126 -13.27 12.92 35.82
CA TYR A 126 -14.17 12.28 34.87
C TYR A 126 -14.63 13.27 33.81
N ALA A 127 -14.48 12.88 32.54
CA ALA A 127 -15.06 13.63 31.44
C ALA A 127 -16.51 13.19 31.20
N HIS A 128 -17.37 14.18 31.02
CA HIS A 128 -18.79 14.00 30.71
C HIS A 128 -19.08 14.47 29.29
N LYS A 129 -20.07 13.84 28.65
CA LYS A 129 -20.46 14.16 27.27
C LYS A 129 -21.09 15.55 27.21
N ILE A 130 -20.61 16.39 26.30
CA ILE A 130 -21.08 17.79 26.19
C ILE A 130 -21.83 18.09 24.89
N ASP A 131 -21.37 17.55 23.76
CA ASP A 131 -21.90 17.95 22.45
C ASP A 131 -21.66 16.89 21.36
N HIS A 132 -22.46 17.00 20.30
CA HIS A 132 -22.29 16.35 19.00
C HIS A 132 -21.97 17.44 17.98
N GLU A 133 -20.70 17.54 17.57
CA GLU A 133 -20.30 18.53 16.57
C GLU A 133 -19.95 17.80 15.27
N GLY A 134 -20.95 17.61 14.40
CA GLY A 134 -20.77 16.86 13.14
C GLY A 134 -20.77 15.35 13.36
N GLU A 135 -19.70 14.66 12.93
CA GLU A 135 -19.51 13.20 13.10
C GLU A 135 -18.71 12.83 14.37
N ASP A 136 -18.26 13.84 15.14
CA ASP A 136 -17.44 13.65 16.34
C ASP A 136 -18.23 13.95 17.63
N ILE A 137 -17.96 13.16 18.66
CA ILE A 137 -18.53 13.29 20.01
C ILE A 137 -17.50 13.94 20.93
N LYS A 138 -17.91 15.00 21.65
CA LYS A 138 -17.04 15.70 22.59
C LYS A 138 -17.37 15.38 24.04
N TYR A 139 -16.32 15.19 24.84
CA TYR A 139 -16.39 15.06 26.30
C TYR A 139 -15.55 16.14 26.96
N GLU A 140 -15.95 16.59 28.14
CA GLU A 140 -15.29 17.66 28.87
C GLU A 140 -15.02 17.28 30.32
N ALA A 141 -13.84 17.67 30.83
CA ALA A 141 -13.48 17.60 32.24
C ALA A 141 -12.77 18.88 32.69
N ASP A 142 -13.07 19.36 33.89
CA ASP A 142 -12.40 20.53 34.48
C ASP A 142 -11.41 20.09 35.57
N PHE A 143 -10.13 20.41 35.37
CA PHE A 143 -9.04 20.10 36.28
C PHE A 143 -8.58 21.34 37.05
N VAL A 144 -8.21 21.14 38.31
CA VAL A 144 -7.45 22.14 39.10
C VAL A 144 -6.02 21.65 39.21
N VAL A 145 -5.11 22.22 38.41
CA VAL A 145 -3.70 21.81 38.36
C VAL A 145 -2.88 22.59 39.38
N PRO A 146 -2.26 21.93 40.38
CA PRO A 146 -1.40 22.59 41.34
C PRO A 146 -0.20 23.26 40.66
N PRO A 147 0.27 24.40 41.19
CA PRO A 147 1.38 25.14 40.59
C PRO A 147 2.71 24.35 40.59
N ASP A 148 2.88 23.41 41.53
CA ASP A 148 4.05 22.55 41.66
C ASP A 148 3.93 21.25 40.85
N PHE A 149 2.82 21.05 40.12
CA PHE A 149 2.64 19.88 39.25
C PHE A 149 3.61 19.88 38.06
N GLY A 150 4.00 21.05 37.56
CA GLY A 150 4.91 21.18 36.42
C GLY A 150 4.21 20.97 35.07
N GLU A 151 5.00 20.80 34.00
CA GLU A 151 4.42 20.57 32.67
C GLU A 151 3.69 19.23 32.56
N ILE A 152 2.57 19.20 31.84
CA ILE A 152 1.89 17.95 31.50
C ILE A 152 2.65 17.25 30.37
N GLY A 153 3.01 15.99 30.60
CA GLY A 153 3.75 15.18 29.64
C GLY A 153 2.92 14.10 28.95
N ALA A 154 1.91 13.57 29.65
CA ALA A 154 1.03 12.51 29.17
C ALA A 154 -0.34 12.55 29.86
N ILE A 155 -1.26 11.76 29.34
CA ILE A 155 -2.59 11.53 29.91
C ILE A 155 -2.90 10.03 29.90
N PHE A 156 -3.43 9.51 31.00
CA PHE A 156 -4.10 8.22 31.00
C PHE A 156 -5.58 8.41 30.69
N VAL A 157 -6.13 7.51 29.88
CA VAL A 157 -7.54 7.44 29.53
C VAL A 157 -8.05 6.04 29.83
N GLU A 158 -9.16 5.95 30.54
CA GLU A 158 -9.89 4.70 30.79
C GLU A 158 -11.33 4.88 30.33
N ASN A 159 -11.78 3.93 29.49
CA ASN A 159 -13.13 3.92 28.95
C ASN A 159 -14.07 3.19 29.93
N GLU A 160 -15.04 3.91 30.46
CA GLU A 160 -16.03 3.39 31.41
C GLU A 160 -17.24 2.74 30.71
N HIS A 161 -17.39 2.90 29.39
CA HIS A 161 -18.44 2.25 28.61
C HIS A 161 -18.15 0.77 28.37
N HIS A 162 -19.18 0.04 27.92
CA HIS A 162 -19.08 -1.38 27.59
C HIS A 162 -18.66 -1.64 26.14
N LYS A 163 -18.51 -0.58 25.33
CA LYS A 163 -18.05 -0.64 23.94
C LYS A 163 -16.74 0.11 23.76
N GLU A 164 -15.90 -0.36 22.84
CA GLU A 164 -14.67 0.36 22.46
C GLU A 164 -14.99 1.71 21.79
N MET A 165 -14.10 2.68 21.96
CA MET A 165 -14.25 4.02 21.36
C MET A 165 -13.01 4.39 20.57
N TYR A 166 -13.17 5.14 19.48
CA TYR A 166 -12.03 5.69 18.75
C TYR A 166 -11.68 7.09 19.26
N LEU A 167 -10.64 7.20 20.07
CA LEU A 167 -10.16 8.45 20.63
C LEU A 167 -9.30 9.20 19.60
N HIS A 168 -9.77 10.36 19.13
CA HIS A 168 -9.03 11.16 18.15
C HIS A 168 -7.94 12.00 18.83
N ASP A 169 -8.34 12.87 19.77
CA ASP A 169 -7.43 13.77 20.47
C ASP A 169 -7.96 14.17 21.85
N VAL A 170 -7.06 14.75 22.65
CA VAL A 170 -7.37 15.50 23.86
C VAL A 170 -6.69 16.85 23.80
N VAL A 171 -7.44 17.92 24.05
CA VAL A 171 -6.95 19.30 24.13
C VAL A 171 -7.14 19.82 25.54
N LEU A 172 -6.05 20.25 26.18
CA LEU A 172 -6.06 20.84 27.52
C LEU A 172 -5.86 22.36 27.40
N ASP A 173 -6.89 23.13 27.68
CA ASP A 173 -6.89 24.60 27.60
C ASP A 173 -6.93 25.25 28.99
N GLY A 174 -6.40 26.47 29.11
CA GLY A 174 -6.33 27.22 30.38
C GLY A 174 -4.90 27.51 30.86
N PHE A 175 -3.87 26.93 30.22
CA PHE A 175 -2.48 27.23 30.55
C PHE A 175 -2.04 28.61 30.01
N PRO A 176 -1.20 29.36 30.73
CA PRO A 176 -0.68 30.66 30.26
C PRO A 176 0.13 30.58 28.96
N ALA A 177 0.72 29.42 28.66
CA ALA A 177 1.51 29.18 27.45
C ALA A 177 0.66 28.76 26.23
N GLY A 178 -0.66 28.67 26.37
CA GLY A 178 -1.59 28.15 25.37
C GLY A 178 -1.94 26.67 25.58
N PRO A 179 -2.83 26.13 24.74
CA PRO A 179 -3.36 24.78 24.91
C PRO A 179 -2.30 23.70 24.68
N VAL A 180 -2.42 22.61 25.44
CA VAL A 180 -1.60 21.40 25.28
C VAL A 180 -2.39 20.37 24.49
N HIS A 181 -1.81 19.92 23.38
CA HIS A 181 -2.43 18.95 22.48
C HIS A 181 -1.85 17.55 22.68
N VAL A 182 -2.74 16.56 22.71
CA VAL A 182 -2.44 15.12 22.73
C VAL A 182 -3.17 14.49 21.56
N THR A 183 -2.44 14.08 20.52
CA THR A 183 -3.01 13.31 19.41
C THR A 183 -2.99 11.83 19.77
N CYS A 184 -4.16 11.19 19.74
CA CYS A 184 -4.35 9.82 20.20
C CYS A 184 -4.53 8.83 19.04
N ASP A 185 -5.46 9.14 18.11
CA ASP A 185 -5.81 8.35 16.93
C ASP A 185 -5.86 6.81 17.17
N SER A 186 -6.49 6.39 18.26
CA SER A 186 -6.46 5.00 18.71
C SER A 186 -7.75 4.52 19.34
N TRP A 187 -8.02 3.22 19.21
CA TRP A 187 -9.14 2.56 19.88
C TRP A 187 -8.85 2.32 21.35
N ILE A 188 -9.74 2.78 22.23
CA ILE A 188 -9.70 2.52 23.66
C ILE A 188 -10.74 1.46 24.04
N HIS A 189 -10.26 0.34 24.57
CA HIS A 189 -11.13 -0.77 25.01
C HIS A 189 -11.91 -0.43 26.27
N PRO A 190 -13.09 -1.04 26.46
CA PRO A 190 -13.79 -1.04 27.73
C PRO A 190 -12.86 -1.47 28.87
N LYS A 191 -12.94 -0.81 30.02
CA LYS A 191 -12.22 -1.26 31.22
C LYS A 191 -12.61 -2.67 31.68
N PHE A 192 -13.77 -3.14 31.23
CA PHE A 192 -14.30 -4.48 31.51
C PHE A 192 -13.58 -5.56 30.70
N ASP A 193 -13.06 -5.20 29.53
CA ASP A 193 -12.27 -6.10 28.66
C ASP A 193 -10.78 -6.03 29.02
N ASN A 194 -10.27 -4.83 29.30
CA ASN A 194 -8.89 -4.62 29.73
C ASN A 194 -8.81 -3.57 30.85
N LYS A 195 -8.37 -4.00 32.03
CA LYS A 195 -8.21 -3.11 33.20
C LYS A 195 -7.01 -2.17 33.11
N LYS A 196 -6.16 -2.31 32.09
CA LYS A 196 -5.00 -1.43 31.89
C LYS A 196 -5.43 -0.15 31.18
N LYS A 197 -5.18 0.99 31.83
CA LYS A 197 -5.41 2.33 31.27
C LYS A 197 -4.54 2.57 30.05
N ARG A 198 -5.07 3.28 29.06
CA ARG A 198 -4.33 3.68 27.87
C ARG A 198 -3.58 4.97 28.17
N ILE A 199 -2.30 5.02 27.81
CA ILE A 199 -1.49 6.23 27.94
C ILE A 199 -1.34 6.90 26.58
N PHE A 200 -1.39 8.23 26.57
CA PHE A 200 -1.13 9.05 25.40
C PHE A 200 -0.18 10.18 25.78
N PHE A 201 0.82 10.46 24.94
CA PHE A 201 1.82 11.49 25.18
C PHE A 201 1.46 12.79 24.48
N THR A 202 1.88 13.92 25.05
CA THR A 202 1.70 15.23 24.38
C THR A 202 2.43 15.28 23.03
N ASN A 203 2.03 16.25 22.20
CA ASN A 203 2.59 16.45 20.87
C ASN A 203 4.03 17.01 20.87
N LYS A 204 4.75 17.01 22.00
CA LYS A 204 6.20 17.27 22.05
C LYS A 204 6.99 16.02 21.64
N SER A 205 8.09 16.20 20.90
CA SER A 205 8.95 15.10 20.45
C SER A 205 10.26 15.04 21.25
N TYR A 206 10.71 13.84 21.55
CA TYR A 206 11.92 13.60 22.34
C TYR A 206 12.71 12.40 21.81
N LEU A 207 14.01 12.58 21.61
CA LEU A 207 14.94 11.45 21.58
C LEU A 207 14.95 10.74 22.94
N PRO A 208 15.34 9.45 23.03
CA PRO A 208 15.40 8.75 24.30
C PRO A 208 16.18 9.51 25.39
N SER A 209 17.32 10.12 25.03
CA SER A 209 18.17 10.92 25.93
C SER A 209 17.57 12.26 26.36
N GLU A 210 16.54 12.73 25.66
CA GLU A 210 15.87 14.01 25.91
C GLU A 210 14.50 13.81 26.58
N THR A 211 14.10 12.57 26.84
CA THR A 211 12.83 12.26 27.49
C THR A 211 12.81 12.89 28.87
N PRO A 212 11.80 13.70 29.22
CA PRO A 212 11.64 14.21 30.57
C PRO A 212 11.63 13.08 31.61
N ASN A 213 12.33 13.26 32.73
CA ASN A 213 12.56 12.18 33.69
C ASN A 213 11.27 11.56 34.24
N GLY A 214 10.18 12.34 34.36
CA GLY A 214 8.86 11.85 34.78
C GLY A 214 8.18 10.92 33.76
N LEU A 215 8.63 10.91 32.50
CA LEU A 215 8.07 10.10 31.42
C LEU A 215 8.93 8.91 31.03
N THR A 216 10.19 8.82 31.50
CA THR A 216 11.14 7.78 31.08
C THR A 216 10.61 6.36 31.32
N LYS A 217 10.00 6.13 32.48
CA LYS A 217 9.39 4.83 32.82
C LYS A 217 8.20 4.52 31.91
N LEU A 218 7.29 5.49 31.75
CA LEU A 218 6.08 5.34 30.93
C LEU A 218 6.40 5.11 29.45
N ARG A 219 7.41 5.80 28.92
CA ARG A 219 7.95 5.58 27.57
C ARG A 219 8.36 4.12 27.37
N LYS A 220 9.04 3.54 28.37
CA LYS A 220 9.53 2.16 28.33
C LYS A 220 8.37 1.16 28.47
N GLU A 221 7.48 1.36 29.43
CA GLU A 221 6.34 0.47 29.68
C GLU A 221 5.36 0.40 28.50
N GLU A 222 5.15 1.51 27.79
CA GLU A 222 4.33 1.49 26.57
C GLU A 222 5.00 0.68 25.45
N LEU A 223 6.31 0.86 25.24
CA LEU A 223 7.04 0.03 24.27
C LEU A 223 7.01 -1.45 24.62
N GLU A 224 7.17 -1.82 25.89
CA GLU A 224 7.04 -3.21 26.35
C GLU A 224 5.63 -3.75 26.10
N THR A 225 4.60 -2.90 26.21
CA THR A 225 3.21 -3.27 25.91
C THR A 225 3.02 -3.55 24.43
N LEU A 226 3.57 -2.71 23.55
CA LEU A 226 3.50 -2.88 22.09
C LEU A 226 4.33 -4.07 21.60
N GLN A 227 5.44 -4.39 22.28
CA GLN A 227 6.24 -5.58 21.99
C GLN A 227 5.53 -6.87 22.40
N GLY A 228 4.74 -6.81 23.49
CA GLY A 228 4.03 -7.96 24.04
C GLY A 228 4.99 -9.06 24.47
N ASN A 229 4.58 -10.32 24.26
CA ASN A 229 5.42 -11.49 24.45
C ASN A 229 5.33 -12.42 23.23
N ASP A 230 6.33 -13.28 23.08
CA ASP A 230 6.49 -14.16 21.91
C ASP A 230 5.49 -15.34 21.88
N ASN A 231 4.54 -15.39 22.82
CA ASN A 231 3.69 -16.56 23.09
C ASN A 231 2.20 -16.24 22.93
N GLY A 232 1.40 -17.28 22.66
CA GLY A 232 -0.06 -17.17 22.62
C GLY A 232 -0.64 -16.63 21.31
N GLU A 233 -1.93 -16.91 21.10
CA GLU A 233 -2.72 -16.41 19.97
C GLU A 233 -3.12 -14.96 20.23
N ARG A 234 -2.93 -14.11 19.22
CA ARG A 234 -3.31 -12.70 19.29
C ARG A 234 -4.83 -12.52 19.28
N LYS A 235 -5.32 -11.60 20.10
CA LYS A 235 -6.75 -11.36 20.31
C LYS A 235 -7.19 -10.02 19.72
N LYS A 236 -8.46 -9.95 19.32
CA LYS A 236 -9.06 -8.69 18.86
C LYS A 236 -8.88 -7.64 19.96
N GLY A 237 -8.45 -6.45 19.57
CA GLY A 237 -8.21 -5.34 20.49
C GLY A 237 -6.78 -5.23 21.03
N GLU A 238 -5.97 -6.27 20.91
CA GLU A 238 -4.55 -6.17 21.26
C GLU A 238 -3.81 -5.20 20.32
N ARG A 239 -2.76 -4.57 20.86
CA ARG A 239 -1.85 -3.66 20.14
C ARG A 239 -0.43 -4.24 20.09
N ILE A 240 -0.33 -5.56 20.02
CA ILE A 240 0.96 -6.28 20.07
C ILE A 240 1.49 -6.44 18.65
N TYR A 241 2.67 -5.90 18.39
CA TYR A 241 3.40 -5.96 17.13
C TYR A 241 4.55 -6.95 17.27
N ASP A 242 4.56 -8.00 16.46
CA ASP A 242 5.63 -8.99 16.47
C ASP A 242 5.76 -9.69 15.11
N TYR A 243 6.85 -10.42 14.90
CA TYR A 243 7.21 -11.03 13.62
C TYR A 243 6.88 -12.52 13.57
N ASP A 244 6.47 -12.98 12.39
CA ASP A 244 6.42 -14.41 12.06
C ASP A 244 6.68 -14.60 10.55
N VAL A 245 6.94 -15.84 10.15
CA VAL A 245 7.16 -16.23 8.76
C VAL A 245 5.83 -16.45 8.04
N TYR A 246 5.82 -16.46 6.70
CA TYR A 246 4.63 -16.78 5.92
C TYR A 246 4.42 -18.30 5.91
N ASN A 247 3.84 -18.81 6.98
CA ASN A 247 3.41 -20.20 7.17
C ASN A 247 1.88 -20.32 7.30
N ASP A 248 1.14 -19.26 6.99
CA ASP A 248 -0.32 -19.15 7.12
C ASP A 248 -1.06 -19.13 5.76
N LEU A 249 -0.34 -19.44 4.68
CA LEU A 249 -0.88 -19.42 3.30
C LEU A 249 -1.49 -20.76 2.88
N GLY A 250 -1.01 -21.88 3.43
CA GLY A 250 -1.51 -23.23 3.15
C GLY A 250 -2.73 -23.62 4.00
N ASN A 251 -3.38 -24.73 3.65
CA ASN A 251 -4.45 -25.34 4.47
C ASN A 251 -4.44 -26.88 4.42
N PRO A 252 -3.31 -27.54 4.71
CA PRO A 252 -3.11 -28.97 4.47
C PRO A 252 -4.09 -29.88 5.22
N ASP A 253 -4.60 -29.46 6.39
CA ASP A 253 -5.63 -30.20 7.14
C ASP A 253 -6.96 -30.29 6.39
N SER A 254 -7.30 -29.27 5.58
CA SER A 254 -8.53 -29.27 4.78
C SER A 254 -8.36 -30.00 3.46
N ASP A 255 -7.19 -29.90 2.84
CA ASP A 255 -6.85 -30.50 1.55
C ASP A 255 -5.32 -30.57 1.41
N PRO A 256 -4.71 -31.77 1.34
CA PRO A 256 -3.26 -31.93 1.19
C PRO A 256 -2.68 -31.17 -0.01
N GLU A 257 -3.44 -30.97 -1.09
CA GLU A 257 -3.00 -30.22 -2.28
C GLU A 257 -2.86 -28.70 -2.03
N THR A 258 -3.33 -28.24 -0.87
CA THR A 258 -3.18 -26.85 -0.41
C THR A 258 -1.99 -26.64 0.53
N ALA A 259 -1.16 -27.67 0.74
CA ALA A 259 0.14 -27.49 1.38
C ALA A 259 1.02 -26.51 0.57
N ARG A 260 1.69 -25.59 1.24
CA ARG A 260 2.57 -24.59 0.63
C ARG A 260 3.86 -24.48 1.44
N PRO A 261 5.01 -24.19 0.80
CA PRO A 261 6.25 -23.99 1.52
C PRO A 261 6.15 -22.80 2.47
N VAL A 262 6.83 -22.90 3.62
CA VAL A 262 7.00 -21.79 4.55
C VAL A 262 8.01 -20.79 3.98
N LEU A 263 7.65 -19.51 3.92
CA LEU A 263 8.53 -18.46 3.41
C LEU A 263 9.04 -17.57 4.55
N GLY A 264 10.35 -17.35 4.59
CA GLY A 264 11.08 -16.63 5.63
C GLY A 264 12.19 -17.45 6.29
N GLY A 265 12.41 -18.70 5.87
CA GLY A 265 13.52 -19.56 6.31
C GLY A 265 14.77 -19.42 5.43
N GLU A 266 15.75 -20.32 5.63
CA GLU A 266 16.96 -20.37 4.80
C GLU A 266 16.70 -20.86 3.37
N GLU A 267 15.80 -21.84 3.20
CA GLU A 267 15.45 -22.41 1.89
C GLU A 267 14.59 -21.47 1.04
N HIS A 268 13.72 -20.70 1.69
CA HIS A 268 12.86 -19.71 1.05
C HIS A 268 12.98 -18.37 1.78
N PRO A 269 14.05 -17.59 1.54
CA PRO A 269 14.21 -16.27 2.15
C PRO A 269 13.03 -15.36 1.83
N TYR A 270 12.52 -14.66 2.84
CA TYR A 270 11.38 -13.76 2.67
C TYR A 270 11.26 -12.74 3.82
N PRO A 271 10.68 -11.55 3.60
CA PRO A 271 10.34 -10.63 4.67
C PRO A 271 9.41 -11.28 5.71
N ARG A 272 9.45 -10.76 6.94
CA ARG A 272 8.54 -11.20 8.00
C ARG A 272 7.19 -10.49 7.88
N ARG A 273 6.15 -11.13 8.40
CA ARG A 273 4.80 -10.57 8.52
C ARG A 273 4.41 -10.40 9.99
N CYS A 274 3.27 -9.77 10.25
CA CYS A 274 2.70 -9.67 11.59
C CYS A 274 2.38 -11.05 12.16
N ARG A 275 2.93 -11.37 13.33
CA ARG A 275 2.61 -12.59 14.09
C ARG A 275 1.14 -12.60 14.48
N THR A 276 0.50 -13.74 14.29
CA THR A 276 -0.91 -13.98 14.69
C THR A 276 -1.02 -15.05 15.78
N GLY A 277 -0.09 -16.01 15.80
CA GLY A 277 0.06 -16.96 16.90
C GLY A 277 -1.08 -17.99 17.01
N ARG A 278 -1.83 -18.25 15.94
CA ARG A 278 -2.82 -19.32 15.91
C ARG A 278 -2.12 -20.68 16.03
N PRO A 279 -2.85 -21.75 16.43
CA PRO A 279 -2.29 -23.09 16.52
C PRO A 279 -1.69 -23.58 15.19
N ARG A 280 -0.77 -24.54 15.27
CA ARG A 280 -0.22 -25.25 14.11
C ARG A 280 -1.23 -26.26 13.56
N THR A 281 -1.16 -26.54 12.25
CA THR A 281 -1.98 -27.58 11.63
C THR A 281 -1.58 -28.98 12.12
N GLU A 282 -2.52 -29.92 12.11
CA GLU A 282 -2.28 -31.29 12.56
C GLU A 282 -1.39 -32.06 11.58
N SER A 283 -1.59 -31.83 10.28
CA SER A 283 -0.87 -32.50 9.19
C SER A 283 0.54 -31.96 8.93
N ASP A 284 0.79 -30.68 9.25
CA ASP A 284 2.09 -30.03 9.12
C ASP A 284 2.37 -29.09 10.31
N PRO A 285 3.28 -29.45 11.24
CA PRO A 285 3.56 -28.63 12.42
C PRO A 285 4.28 -27.30 12.11
N LEU A 286 4.75 -27.09 10.87
CA LEU A 286 5.35 -25.82 10.46
C LEU A 286 4.31 -24.82 9.93
N THR A 287 3.13 -25.29 9.54
CA THR A 287 2.03 -24.47 9.01
C THR A 287 1.11 -23.98 10.13
N GLU A 288 0.74 -22.69 10.09
CA GLU A 288 -0.25 -22.10 10.99
C GLU A 288 -1.67 -22.36 10.48
N THR A 289 -2.59 -22.69 11.39
CA THR A 289 -4.00 -22.93 11.05
C THR A 289 -4.67 -21.70 10.44
N ARG A 290 -5.60 -21.95 9.52
CA ARG A 290 -6.39 -20.91 8.84
C ARG A 290 -7.55 -20.44 9.72
N SER A 291 -7.92 -19.16 9.59
CA SER A 291 -9.07 -18.56 10.29
C SER A 291 -9.91 -17.67 9.36
N SER A 292 -11.15 -17.39 9.79
CA SER A 292 -12.07 -16.45 9.12
C SER A 292 -11.70 -14.98 9.36
N SER A 293 -10.77 -14.69 10.27
CA SER A 293 -10.14 -13.37 10.45
C SER A 293 -8.66 -13.53 10.81
N PHE A 294 -7.81 -12.68 10.25
CA PHE A 294 -6.38 -12.66 10.56
C PHE A 294 -6.11 -11.43 11.42
N TYR A 295 -5.50 -11.64 12.59
CA TYR A 295 -5.18 -10.55 13.50
C TYR A 295 -4.22 -9.54 12.87
N VAL A 296 -4.49 -8.26 13.13
CA VAL A 296 -3.54 -7.16 13.12
C VAL A 296 -3.71 -6.36 14.42
N PRO A 297 -2.69 -5.60 14.86
CA PRO A 297 -2.83 -4.68 15.97
C PRO A 297 -4.03 -3.76 15.78
N ARG A 298 -4.81 -3.52 16.85
CA ARG A 298 -6.15 -2.90 16.75
C ARG A 298 -6.20 -1.58 15.99
N ASP A 299 -5.16 -0.76 16.10
CA ASP A 299 -5.07 0.55 15.45
C ASP A 299 -4.66 0.48 13.96
N GLU A 300 -4.22 -0.69 13.47
CA GLU A 300 -3.86 -0.94 12.07
C GLU A 300 -5.05 -1.36 11.20
N GLU A 301 -6.15 -1.81 11.83
CA GLU A 301 -7.39 -2.19 11.15
C GLU A 301 -7.92 -1.01 10.29
N PHE A 302 -8.61 -1.33 9.21
CA PHE A 302 -9.26 -0.30 8.41
C PHE A 302 -10.29 0.47 9.23
N SER A 303 -10.37 1.78 9.01
CA SER A 303 -11.56 2.54 9.40
C SER A 303 -12.78 1.93 8.72
N GLU A 304 -13.96 2.01 9.34
CA GLU A 304 -15.18 1.36 8.82
C GLU A 304 -15.54 1.80 7.38
N ILE A 305 -15.32 3.07 7.03
CA ILE A 305 -15.51 3.59 5.66
C ILE A 305 -14.63 2.82 4.66
N LYS A 306 -13.35 2.64 5.01
CA LYS A 306 -12.42 1.88 4.20
C LYS A 306 -12.76 0.38 4.19
N MET A 307 -13.20 -0.19 5.31
CA MET A 307 -13.67 -1.57 5.39
C MET A 307 -14.90 -1.81 4.49
N GLY A 308 -15.83 -0.86 4.43
CA GLY A 308 -16.96 -0.88 3.49
C GLY A 308 -16.50 -0.91 2.03
N THR A 309 -15.48 -0.11 1.70
CA THR A 309 -14.88 -0.05 0.34
C THR A 309 -14.09 -1.31 -0.02
N PHE A 310 -13.41 -1.93 0.95
CA PHE A 310 -12.45 -3.01 0.73
C PHE A 310 -12.90 -4.39 1.22
N SER A 311 -14.15 -4.57 1.62
CA SER A 311 -14.61 -5.84 2.19
C SER A 311 -14.23 -7.01 1.27
N ALA A 312 -13.17 -7.74 1.63
CA ALA A 312 -12.57 -8.74 0.76
C ALA A 312 -13.54 -9.89 0.49
N LYS A 313 -14.49 -10.13 1.41
CA LYS A 313 -15.67 -10.97 1.20
C LYS A 313 -16.52 -10.47 0.04
N THR A 314 -16.73 -9.17 -0.10
CA THR A 314 -17.46 -8.56 -1.22
C THR A 314 -16.67 -8.63 -2.50
N LEU A 315 -15.37 -8.30 -2.53
CA LEU A 315 -14.57 -8.46 -3.75
C LEU A 315 -14.51 -9.92 -4.20
N LYS A 316 -14.30 -10.84 -3.25
CA LYS A 316 -14.37 -12.29 -3.46
C LYS A 316 -15.77 -12.74 -3.89
N SER A 317 -16.85 -12.20 -3.32
CA SER A 317 -18.23 -12.48 -3.71
C SER A 317 -18.60 -11.89 -5.05
N VAL A 318 -18.06 -10.73 -5.45
CA VAL A 318 -18.20 -10.16 -6.79
C VAL A 318 -17.48 -11.06 -7.77
N LEU A 319 -16.19 -11.35 -7.55
CA LEU A 319 -15.42 -12.25 -8.40
C LEU A 319 -16.07 -13.64 -8.48
N HIS A 320 -16.47 -14.23 -7.35
CA HIS A 320 -17.22 -15.49 -7.33
C HIS A 320 -18.66 -15.39 -7.84
N ALA A 321 -19.30 -14.22 -7.93
CA ALA A 321 -20.62 -14.05 -8.55
C ALA A 321 -20.49 -13.81 -10.07
N LEU A 322 -19.35 -13.27 -10.51
CA LEU A 322 -18.96 -13.18 -11.91
C LEU A 322 -18.61 -14.56 -12.49
N VAL A 323 -18.08 -15.46 -11.65
CA VAL A 323 -17.74 -16.84 -12.05
C VAL A 323 -18.96 -17.64 -12.57
N PRO A 324 -20.16 -17.62 -11.94
CA PRO A 324 -21.33 -18.31 -12.48
C PRO A 324 -22.05 -17.59 -13.63
N SER A 325 -21.93 -16.26 -13.75
CA SER A 325 -22.70 -15.48 -14.74
C SER A 325 -22.05 -15.45 -16.14
N LEU A 326 -20.80 -15.88 -16.24
CA LEU A 326 -20.15 -16.29 -17.50
C LEU A 326 -20.45 -17.77 -17.82
N SER A 327 -21.63 -18.28 -17.44
CA SER A 327 -21.97 -19.71 -17.35
C SER A 327 -21.64 -20.54 -18.59
N THR A 328 -21.64 -19.99 -19.80
CA THR A 328 -21.19 -20.72 -21.00
C THR A 328 -19.67 -20.82 -21.14
N ALA A 329 -18.88 -19.85 -20.65
CA ALA A 329 -17.41 -19.86 -20.69
C ALA A 329 -16.77 -20.50 -19.44
N ILE A 330 -17.56 -20.75 -18.38
CA ILE A 330 -17.09 -21.32 -17.11
C ILE A 330 -17.55 -22.76 -16.87
N VAL A 331 -18.64 -23.22 -17.52
CA VAL A 331 -18.96 -24.66 -17.55
C VAL A 331 -17.88 -25.47 -18.28
N ASP A 332 -17.10 -24.82 -19.14
CA ASP A 332 -15.88 -25.36 -19.71
C ASP A 332 -14.82 -24.26 -19.76
N SER A 333 -13.86 -24.30 -18.82
CA SER A 333 -12.70 -23.39 -18.79
C SER A 333 -11.87 -23.40 -20.07
N ASP A 334 -12.09 -24.39 -20.95
CA ASP A 334 -11.42 -24.54 -22.23
C ASP A 334 -12.11 -23.73 -23.36
N LEU A 335 -13.28 -23.12 -23.14
CA LEU A 335 -14.03 -22.37 -24.18
C LEU A 335 -13.47 -20.97 -24.48
N GLY A 336 -12.86 -20.28 -23.50
CA GLY A 336 -12.30 -18.92 -23.67
C GLY A 336 -13.30 -17.87 -24.18
N PHE A 337 -12.82 -16.65 -24.45
CA PHE A 337 -13.62 -15.65 -25.17
C PHE A 337 -13.58 -15.94 -26.67
N PRO A 338 -14.74 -16.06 -27.37
CA PRO A 338 -14.76 -16.42 -28.79
C PRO A 338 -14.28 -15.29 -29.72
N PHE A 339 -14.39 -14.03 -29.28
CA PHE A 339 -13.97 -12.84 -30.03
C PHE A 339 -13.69 -11.68 -29.07
N PHE A 340 -12.86 -10.71 -29.50
CA PHE A 340 -12.51 -9.54 -28.68
C PHE A 340 -13.72 -8.70 -28.25
N SER A 341 -14.78 -8.63 -29.08
CA SER A 341 -16.00 -7.93 -28.71
C SER A 341 -16.71 -8.52 -27.50
N SER A 342 -16.50 -9.80 -27.18
CA SER A 342 -17.02 -10.39 -25.93
C SER A 342 -16.32 -9.84 -24.69
N ILE A 343 -15.05 -9.43 -24.82
CA ILE A 343 -14.32 -8.75 -23.75
C ILE A 343 -14.84 -7.31 -23.64
N ASP A 344 -15.09 -6.64 -24.76
CA ASP A 344 -15.63 -5.27 -24.76
C ASP A 344 -17.04 -5.19 -24.16
N ALA A 345 -17.84 -6.25 -24.27
CA ALA A 345 -19.17 -6.34 -23.68
C ALA A 345 -19.14 -6.23 -22.14
N LEU A 346 -18.04 -6.61 -21.49
CA LEU A 346 -17.85 -6.47 -20.04
C LEU A 346 -17.93 -5.01 -19.58
N PHE A 347 -17.49 -4.09 -20.43
CA PHE A 347 -17.46 -2.65 -20.17
C PHE A 347 -18.67 -1.92 -20.73
N ASN A 348 -19.24 -2.38 -21.84
CA ASN A 348 -20.33 -1.69 -22.54
C ASN A 348 -21.72 -2.15 -22.07
N GLU A 349 -21.92 -3.45 -21.96
CA GLU A 349 -23.20 -4.10 -21.68
C GLU A 349 -23.27 -4.59 -20.21
N GLY A 350 -22.14 -5.01 -19.65
CA GLY A 350 -22.03 -5.57 -18.30
C GLY A 350 -22.41 -7.05 -18.22
N ILE A 351 -22.27 -7.63 -17.03
CA ILE A 351 -22.58 -9.03 -16.74
C ILE A 351 -23.88 -9.11 -15.92
N ASN A 352 -24.83 -9.93 -16.37
CA ASN A 352 -26.05 -10.21 -15.62
C ASN A 352 -25.73 -10.99 -14.33
N LEU A 353 -26.07 -10.45 -13.17
CA LEU A 353 -25.91 -11.17 -11.91
C LEU A 353 -27.07 -12.17 -11.71
N PRO A 354 -26.82 -13.34 -11.08
CA PRO A 354 -27.90 -14.25 -10.69
C PRO A 354 -28.89 -13.54 -9.75
N PRO A 355 -30.21 -13.81 -9.82
CA PRO A 355 -31.17 -13.24 -8.89
C PRO A 355 -30.93 -13.80 -7.48
N PHE A 356 -30.51 -12.94 -6.53
CA PHE A 356 -30.28 -13.34 -5.14
C PHE A 356 -31.46 -12.95 -4.22
N LYS A 357 -31.75 -13.80 -3.23
CA LYS A 357 -32.89 -13.71 -2.29
C LYS A 357 -32.88 -12.53 -1.31
N LYS A 358 -31.87 -11.64 -1.34
CA LYS A 358 -31.83 -10.43 -0.49
C LYS A 358 -31.68 -9.20 -1.38
N GLN A 359 -32.82 -8.58 -1.71
CA GLN A 359 -32.86 -7.26 -2.35
C GLN A 359 -32.13 -6.24 -1.47
N GLY A 360 -31.24 -5.44 -2.08
CA GLY A 360 -30.63 -4.26 -1.46
C GLY A 360 -29.14 -4.34 -1.11
N PHE A 361 -28.55 -5.54 -0.96
CA PHE A 361 -27.19 -5.67 -0.43
C PHE A 361 -26.07 -5.12 -1.35
N TRP A 362 -26.29 -5.05 -2.66
CA TRP A 362 -25.24 -4.64 -3.61
C TRP A 362 -25.24 -3.15 -3.96
N LYS A 363 -26.35 -2.42 -3.75
CA LYS A 363 -26.43 -0.99 -4.08
C LYS A 363 -25.55 -0.11 -3.19
N ASP A 364 -25.28 -0.55 -1.97
CA ASP A 364 -24.54 0.23 -0.96
C ASP A 364 -23.09 -0.24 -0.77
N LEU A 365 -22.65 -1.30 -1.48
CA LEU A 365 -21.43 -2.05 -1.15
C LEU A 365 -20.41 -2.20 -2.28
N LEU A 366 -20.70 -1.67 -3.48
CA LEU A 366 -19.80 -1.80 -4.64
C LEU A 366 -18.91 -0.56 -4.76
N PRO A 367 -17.57 -0.71 -4.72
CA PRO A 367 -16.65 0.40 -4.89
C PRO A 367 -16.74 0.99 -6.30
N ASN A 368 -16.14 2.18 -6.48
CA ASN A 368 -16.02 2.98 -7.72
C ASN A 368 -15.50 2.24 -8.98
N LEU A 369 -15.30 0.91 -8.96
CA LEU A 369 -14.92 0.10 -10.13
C LEU A 369 -16.12 -0.42 -10.93
N PHE A 370 -17.30 -0.47 -10.31
CA PHE A 370 -18.50 -1.05 -10.90
C PHE A 370 -19.70 -0.14 -10.75
N ARG A 371 -20.36 0.17 -11.87
CA ARG A 371 -21.69 0.79 -11.81
C ARG A 371 -22.73 -0.32 -11.79
N ALA A 372 -23.37 -0.53 -10.64
CA ALA A 372 -24.59 -1.31 -10.59
C ALA A 372 -25.71 -0.52 -11.26
N ILE A 373 -26.08 -0.89 -12.48
CA ILE A 373 -27.19 -0.28 -13.21
C ILE A 373 -28.40 -1.20 -13.00
N THR A 374 -29.41 -0.72 -12.27
CA THR A 374 -30.71 -1.39 -12.24
C THR A 374 -31.50 -0.97 -13.46
N ASP A 375 -31.49 -1.80 -14.49
CA ASP A 375 -32.36 -1.65 -15.67
C ASP A 375 -33.54 -2.63 -15.53
N GLY A 376 -34.60 -2.20 -14.83
CA GLY A 376 -35.78 -3.04 -14.57
C GLY A 376 -35.55 -4.19 -13.56
N THR A 377 -35.71 -5.45 -14.00
CA THR A 377 -35.79 -6.67 -13.15
C THR A 377 -34.47 -7.42 -12.96
N LYS A 378 -33.35 -6.91 -13.49
CA LYS A 378 -32.03 -7.57 -13.41
C LYS A 378 -30.97 -6.62 -12.88
N ASP A 379 -30.17 -7.11 -11.94
CA ASP A 379 -28.96 -6.42 -11.49
C ASP A 379 -27.82 -6.72 -12.47
N VAL A 380 -27.30 -5.69 -13.13
CA VAL A 380 -26.18 -5.79 -14.08
C VAL A 380 -24.92 -5.20 -13.46
N LEU A 381 -23.82 -5.96 -13.47
CA LEU A 381 -22.50 -5.49 -13.07
C LEU A 381 -21.74 -4.98 -14.30
N LYS A 382 -21.50 -3.68 -14.37
CA LYS A 382 -20.78 -3.04 -15.49
C LYS A 382 -19.44 -2.51 -15.01
N PHE A 383 -18.35 -2.95 -15.65
CA PHE A 383 -17.00 -2.41 -15.39
C PHE A 383 -16.88 -1.00 -15.97
N GLU A 384 -16.09 -0.14 -15.32
CA GLU A 384 -15.71 1.15 -15.92
C GLU A 384 -14.77 0.95 -17.11
N THR A 385 -15.11 1.58 -18.24
CA THR A 385 -14.30 1.55 -19.45
C THR A 385 -13.00 2.33 -19.20
N PRO A 386 -11.81 1.76 -19.47
CA PRO A 386 -10.56 2.51 -19.37
C PRO A 386 -10.53 3.70 -20.34
N ASP A 387 -10.15 4.89 -19.86
CA ASP A 387 -10.07 6.14 -20.65
C ASP A 387 -9.35 5.99 -22.00
N THR A 388 -8.29 5.18 -22.04
CA THR A 388 -7.52 4.92 -23.26
C THR A 388 -8.33 4.14 -24.30
N MET A 389 -9.16 3.20 -23.86
CA MET A 389 -10.03 2.40 -24.71
C MET A 389 -11.20 3.22 -25.26
N GLU A 390 -11.68 4.22 -24.52
CA GLU A 390 -12.69 5.17 -25.02
C GLU A 390 -12.16 6.02 -26.19
N ARG A 391 -10.89 6.42 -26.14
CA ARG A 391 -10.27 7.26 -27.19
C ARG A 391 -9.87 6.47 -28.43
N ASP A 392 -9.27 5.30 -28.23
CA ASP A 392 -8.87 4.39 -29.30
C ASP A 392 -9.00 2.94 -28.83
N ARG A 393 -10.09 2.28 -29.24
CA ARG A 393 -10.41 0.89 -28.86
C ARG A 393 -9.29 -0.11 -29.15
N PHE A 394 -8.44 0.14 -30.15
CA PHE A 394 -7.39 -0.79 -30.58
C PHE A 394 -5.98 -0.29 -30.25
N PHE A 395 -5.84 0.71 -29.37
CA PHE A 395 -4.54 1.27 -28.99
C PHE A 395 -3.55 0.19 -28.52
N TRP A 396 -4.05 -0.80 -27.76
CA TRP A 396 -3.27 -1.89 -27.18
C TRP A 396 -2.70 -2.87 -28.22
N PHE A 397 -3.19 -2.89 -29.47
CA PHE A 397 -2.61 -3.71 -30.53
C PHE A 397 -1.27 -3.17 -31.05
N ARG A 398 -1.02 -1.87 -30.88
CA ARG A 398 0.10 -1.14 -31.46
C ARG A 398 1.42 -1.54 -30.78
N ASP A 399 2.49 -1.62 -31.57
CA ASP A 399 3.82 -1.94 -31.05
C ASP A 399 4.38 -0.79 -30.21
N GLU A 400 4.01 0.44 -30.57
CA GLU A 400 4.35 1.66 -29.83
C GLU A 400 3.73 1.64 -28.43
N GLU A 401 2.49 1.20 -28.28
CA GLU A 401 1.84 1.11 -26.97
C GLU A 401 2.46 0.00 -26.13
N PHE A 402 2.71 -1.16 -26.73
CA PHE A 402 3.42 -2.26 -26.06
C PHE A 402 4.77 -1.81 -25.50
N ALA A 403 5.56 -1.07 -26.29
CA ALA A 403 6.84 -0.53 -25.83
C ALA A 403 6.68 0.62 -24.81
N ARG A 404 5.72 1.53 -25.02
CA ARG A 404 5.48 2.67 -24.11
C ARG A 404 5.10 2.20 -22.70
N GLN A 405 4.34 1.12 -22.58
CA GLN A 405 3.93 0.56 -21.29
C GLN A 405 5.11 0.09 -20.43
N THR A 406 6.24 -0.28 -21.04
CA THR A 406 7.46 -0.63 -20.30
C THR A 406 8.10 0.56 -19.57
N LEU A 407 7.72 1.80 -19.92
CA LEU A 407 8.20 3.05 -19.31
C LEU A 407 7.13 3.80 -18.51
N SER A 408 5.86 3.59 -18.85
CA SER A 408 4.74 4.40 -18.35
C SER A 408 3.41 3.65 -18.33
N GLY A 409 3.49 2.33 -18.24
CA GLY A 409 2.35 1.43 -18.04
C GLY A 409 2.28 0.99 -16.59
N LEU A 410 1.76 -0.23 -16.38
CA LEU A 410 1.55 -0.80 -15.05
C LEU A 410 2.87 -1.12 -14.33
N ASN A 411 3.89 -1.57 -15.06
CA ASN A 411 5.18 -1.98 -14.48
C ASN A 411 6.39 -1.30 -15.15
N PRO A 412 6.58 0.01 -14.91
CA PRO A 412 7.60 0.81 -15.59
C PRO A 412 9.02 0.64 -15.03
N CYS A 413 9.27 -0.35 -14.16
CA CYS A 413 10.52 -0.51 -13.42
C CYS A 413 11.36 -1.73 -13.83
N CYS A 414 10.97 -2.48 -14.87
CA CYS A 414 11.68 -3.70 -15.26
C CYS A 414 12.65 -3.55 -16.43
N ILE A 415 12.45 -2.55 -17.32
CA ILE A 415 13.30 -2.39 -18.50
C ILE A 415 14.73 -2.00 -18.11
N LYS A 416 15.70 -2.57 -18.83
CA LYS A 416 17.14 -2.34 -18.64
C LYS A 416 17.78 -1.95 -19.97
N MET A 417 18.86 -1.18 -19.94
CA MET A 417 19.68 -0.98 -21.14
C MET A 417 20.52 -2.24 -21.42
N VAL A 418 20.72 -2.54 -22.70
CA VAL A 418 21.63 -3.61 -23.13
C VAL A 418 23.07 -3.13 -22.99
N THR A 419 23.83 -3.75 -22.08
CA THR A 419 25.25 -3.44 -21.84
C THR A 419 26.22 -4.44 -22.45
N GLU A 420 25.75 -5.64 -22.80
CA GLU A 420 26.55 -6.72 -23.37
C GLU A 420 25.86 -7.31 -24.61
N TRP A 421 26.65 -7.62 -25.65
CA TRP A 421 26.18 -8.23 -26.90
C TRP A 421 27.19 -9.26 -27.42
N PRO A 422 26.76 -10.44 -27.90
CA PRO A 422 25.38 -10.95 -27.96
C PRO A 422 24.80 -11.27 -26.57
N LEU A 423 23.48 -11.32 -26.47
CA LEU A 423 22.78 -11.66 -25.22
C LEU A 423 23.06 -13.11 -24.79
N ARG A 424 23.30 -13.33 -23.50
CA ARG A 424 23.62 -14.64 -22.91
C ARG A 424 22.88 -14.86 -21.59
N SER A 425 22.48 -16.11 -21.35
CA SER A 425 21.98 -16.62 -20.07
C SER A 425 23.13 -16.88 -19.10
N LYS A 426 22.90 -16.68 -17.80
CA LYS A 426 23.81 -17.06 -16.72
C LYS A 426 23.50 -18.42 -16.10
N LEU A 427 22.38 -19.03 -16.49
CA LEU A 427 21.96 -20.34 -16.00
C LEU A 427 22.88 -21.47 -16.50
N ASP A 428 22.99 -22.54 -15.71
CA ASP A 428 23.82 -23.71 -16.01
C ASP A 428 23.41 -24.37 -17.35
N PRO A 429 24.31 -24.43 -18.36
CA PRO A 429 23.99 -25.01 -19.66
C PRO A 429 23.71 -26.50 -19.63
N GLU A 430 24.22 -27.24 -18.64
CA GLU A 430 23.95 -28.68 -18.51
C GLU A 430 22.50 -28.95 -18.09
N ILE A 431 21.90 -28.02 -17.34
CA ILE A 431 20.51 -28.12 -16.88
C ILE A 431 19.56 -27.47 -17.89
N TYR A 432 19.90 -26.27 -18.36
CA TYR A 432 18.97 -25.41 -19.08
C TYR A 432 19.25 -25.30 -20.58
N GLY A 433 20.32 -25.93 -21.08
CA GLY A 433 20.74 -25.89 -22.49
C GLY A 433 21.61 -24.67 -22.84
N PRO A 434 21.95 -24.49 -24.14
CA PRO A 434 22.89 -23.46 -24.58
C PRO A 434 22.52 -22.05 -24.10
N GLN A 435 23.52 -21.30 -23.64
CA GLN A 435 23.35 -19.99 -22.99
C GLN A 435 23.13 -18.84 -23.99
N GLU A 436 23.56 -18.98 -25.24
CA GLU A 436 23.46 -17.93 -26.25
C GLU A 436 21.99 -17.64 -26.61
N SER A 437 21.61 -16.36 -26.65
CA SER A 437 20.31 -15.96 -27.21
C SER A 437 20.22 -16.29 -28.70
N ALA A 438 19.03 -16.65 -29.15
CA ALA A 438 18.72 -16.80 -30.57
C ALA A 438 18.53 -15.45 -31.31
N ILE A 439 18.50 -14.31 -30.59
CA ILE A 439 18.43 -12.98 -31.20
C ILE A 439 19.81 -12.64 -31.76
N THR A 440 19.93 -12.59 -33.09
CA THR A 440 21.20 -12.34 -33.78
C THR A 440 21.38 -10.89 -34.19
N THR A 441 22.63 -10.48 -34.42
CA THR A 441 22.99 -9.15 -34.95
C THR A 441 22.23 -8.84 -36.25
N GLU A 442 22.17 -9.79 -37.16
CA GLU A 442 21.52 -9.63 -38.47
C GLU A 442 20.02 -9.38 -38.32
N MET A 443 19.36 -10.06 -37.38
CA MET A 443 17.94 -9.83 -37.09
C MET A 443 17.72 -8.42 -36.55
N VAL A 444 18.57 -7.97 -35.62
CA VAL A 444 18.47 -6.62 -35.04
C VAL A 444 18.69 -5.55 -36.09
N GLU A 445 19.73 -5.67 -36.92
CA GLU A 445 20.04 -4.68 -37.96
C GLU A 445 18.95 -4.59 -39.04
N GLN A 446 18.36 -5.74 -39.42
CA GLN A 446 17.19 -5.78 -40.29
C GLN A 446 16.02 -5.00 -39.71
N GLU A 447 15.72 -5.18 -38.41
CA GLU A 447 14.62 -4.49 -37.74
C GLU A 447 14.93 -3.02 -37.43
N ILE A 448 16.19 -2.65 -37.25
CA ILE A 448 16.65 -1.24 -37.18
C ILE A 448 16.55 -0.56 -38.55
N LYS A 449 16.38 -1.29 -39.65
CA LYS A 449 16.17 -0.74 -41.01
C LYS A 449 17.29 0.18 -41.48
N GLY A 450 18.54 -0.15 -41.13
CA GLY A 450 19.73 0.55 -41.61
C GLY A 450 19.99 1.94 -41.01
N PHE A 451 19.24 2.36 -39.97
CA PHE A 451 19.54 3.61 -39.25
C PHE A 451 20.91 3.58 -38.56
N MET A 452 21.33 2.42 -38.07
CA MET A 452 22.66 2.17 -37.49
C MET A 452 22.93 0.66 -37.41
N THR A 453 24.19 0.28 -37.19
CA THR A 453 24.56 -1.11 -36.88
C THR A 453 24.17 -1.47 -35.45
N CYS A 454 24.08 -2.76 -35.15
CA CYS A 454 23.79 -3.22 -33.79
C CYS A 454 24.87 -2.77 -32.80
N GLU A 455 26.15 -2.86 -33.20
CA GLU A 455 27.29 -2.41 -32.40
C GLU A 455 27.18 -0.91 -32.06
N GLN A 456 26.81 -0.07 -33.04
CA GLN A 456 26.60 1.35 -32.81
C GLN A 456 25.40 1.58 -31.88
N ALA A 457 24.33 0.81 -32.01
CA ALA A 457 23.15 0.92 -31.16
C ALA A 457 23.44 0.56 -29.69
N VAL A 458 24.28 -0.45 -29.42
CA VAL A 458 24.75 -0.77 -28.07
C VAL A 458 25.62 0.37 -27.53
N LYS A 459 26.59 0.82 -28.32
CA LYS A 459 27.53 1.88 -27.94
C LYS A 459 26.85 3.22 -27.66
N ASP A 460 25.83 3.57 -28.44
CA ASP A 460 25.06 4.81 -28.30
C ASP A 460 23.89 4.69 -27.32
N HIS A 461 23.82 3.59 -26.55
CA HIS A 461 22.81 3.37 -25.52
C HIS A 461 21.37 3.42 -26.09
N LYS A 462 21.19 2.82 -27.27
CA LYS A 462 19.92 2.78 -28.02
C LYS A 462 19.18 1.44 -27.92
N LEU A 463 19.78 0.41 -27.35
CA LEU A 463 19.13 -0.89 -27.15
C LEU A 463 18.74 -1.10 -25.69
N PHE A 464 17.49 -1.53 -25.50
CA PHE A 464 16.90 -1.83 -24.21
C PHE A 464 16.25 -3.21 -24.22
N ILE A 465 16.09 -3.81 -23.05
CA ILE A 465 15.60 -5.17 -22.91
C ILE A 465 14.67 -5.31 -21.69
N LEU A 466 13.59 -6.06 -21.88
CA LEU A 466 12.91 -6.77 -20.80
C LEU A 466 13.41 -8.21 -20.80
N ASP A 467 14.19 -8.58 -19.78
CA ASP A 467 14.79 -9.91 -19.67
C ASP A 467 14.21 -10.67 -18.47
N TYR A 468 13.29 -11.58 -18.76
CA TYR A 468 12.73 -12.55 -17.79
C TYR A 468 13.23 -13.97 -18.04
N HIS A 469 14.24 -14.15 -18.89
CA HIS A 469 14.70 -15.47 -19.27
C HIS A 469 15.24 -16.24 -18.08
N ASP A 470 16.26 -15.71 -17.41
CA ASP A 470 16.97 -16.44 -16.35
C ASP A 470 16.08 -16.62 -15.10
N LEU A 471 15.17 -15.69 -14.85
CA LEU A 471 14.22 -15.79 -13.74
C LEU A 471 13.15 -16.86 -13.96
N PHE A 472 12.55 -16.91 -15.16
CA PHE A 472 11.41 -17.80 -15.41
C PHE A 472 11.80 -19.18 -15.93
N LEU A 473 12.93 -19.31 -16.62
CA LEU A 473 13.34 -20.61 -17.18
C LEU A 473 13.40 -21.75 -16.14
N PRO A 474 13.87 -21.53 -14.88
CA PRO A 474 13.83 -22.55 -13.82
C PRO A 474 12.42 -23.00 -13.43
N PHE A 475 11.40 -22.16 -13.65
CA PHE A 475 10.00 -22.47 -13.31
C PHE A 475 9.23 -23.08 -14.49
N VAL A 476 9.77 -23.05 -15.72
CA VAL A 476 9.05 -23.47 -16.93
C VAL A 476 8.56 -24.91 -16.85
N SER A 477 9.41 -25.87 -16.46
CA SER A 477 9.02 -27.29 -16.45
C SER A 477 7.85 -27.55 -15.50
N LYS A 478 7.97 -27.14 -14.23
CA LYS A 478 6.94 -27.37 -13.21
C LYS A 478 5.63 -26.62 -13.47
N ILE A 479 5.67 -25.43 -14.08
CA ILE A 479 4.46 -24.68 -14.41
C ILE A 479 3.73 -25.31 -15.61
N ARG A 480 4.45 -25.88 -16.58
CA ARG A 480 3.84 -26.55 -17.75
C ARG A 480 3.20 -27.90 -17.40
N GLU A 481 3.51 -28.47 -16.24
CA GLU A 481 2.79 -29.63 -15.69
C GLU A 481 1.39 -29.24 -15.17
N LEU A 482 1.15 -27.95 -14.85
CA LEU A 482 -0.17 -27.46 -14.46
C LEU A 482 -1.10 -27.45 -15.66
N LYS A 483 -2.28 -28.08 -15.53
CA LYS A 483 -3.30 -28.11 -16.58
C LYS A 483 -3.66 -26.68 -17.01
N GLY A 484 -3.77 -26.46 -18.32
CA GLY A 484 -4.23 -25.18 -18.89
C GLY A 484 -3.22 -24.03 -18.79
N THR A 485 -1.98 -24.30 -18.38
CA THR A 485 -0.96 -23.27 -18.16
C THR A 485 0.23 -23.45 -19.10
N THR A 486 0.92 -22.35 -19.42
CA THR A 486 2.19 -22.38 -20.14
C THR A 486 3.10 -21.25 -19.68
N LEU A 487 4.42 -21.48 -19.78
CA LEU A 487 5.45 -20.49 -19.46
C LEU A 487 6.64 -20.68 -20.41
N TYR A 488 7.35 -19.58 -20.66
CA TYR A 488 8.63 -19.52 -21.34
C TYR A 488 9.58 -18.60 -20.56
N GLY A 489 10.89 -18.85 -20.63
CA GLY A 489 11.86 -17.78 -20.41
C GLY A 489 11.77 -16.81 -21.58
N SER A 490 11.67 -15.50 -21.34
CA SER A 490 11.48 -14.52 -22.41
C SER A 490 12.47 -13.37 -22.39
N ARG A 491 12.93 -12.95 -23.58
CA ARG A 491 13.65 -11.69 -23.79
C ARG A 491 12.93 -10.84 -24.81
N THR A 492 12.70 -9.57 -24.51
CA THR A 492 12.12 -8.62 -25.45
C THR A 492 13.09 -7.46 -25.67
N LEU A 493 13.54 -7.30 -26.91
CA LEU A 493 14.49 -6.27 -27.30
C LEU A 493 13.76 -5.06 -27.88
N PHE A 494 14.19 -3.86 -27.47
CA PHE A 494 13.67 -2.58 -27.92
C PHE A 494 14.78 -1.67 -28.44
N PHE A 495 14.41 -0.78 -29.35
CA PHE A 495 15.28 0.26 -29.90
C PHE A 495 14.72 1.65 -29.62
N LEU A 496 15.55 2.53 -29.08
CA LEU A 496 15.23 3.94 -28.90
C LEU A 496 15.42 4.69 -30.21
N THR A 497 14.31 5.13 -30.80
CA THR A 497 14.30 5.86 -32.06
C THR A 497 14.88 7.27 -31.91
N HIS A 498 15.18 7.91 -33.04
CA HIS A 498 15.59 9.31 -33.08
C HIS A 498 14.47 10.28 -32.64
N GLU A 499 13.22 9.82 -32.64
CA GLU A 499 12.04 10.56 -32.17
C GLU A 499 11.87 10.47 -30.65
N GLY A 500 12.71 9.70 -29.95
CA GLY A 500 12.64 9.52 -28.51
C GLY A 500 11.61 8.49 -28.05
N THR A 501 11.13 7.62 -28.94
CA THR A 501 10.18 6.55 -28.63
C THR A 501 10.86 5.18 -28.65
N LEU A 502 10.38 4.24 -27.83
CA LEU A 502 10.82 2.85 -27.90
C LEU A 502 10.02 2.10 -28.96
N ARG A 503 10.72 1.29 -29.76
CA ARG A 503 10.12 0.36 -30.72
C ARG A 503 10.59 -1.06 -30.42
N PRO A 504 9.68 -2.05 -30.30
CA PRO A 504 10.08 -3.43 -30.11
C PRO A 504 10.71 -3.98 -31.41
N LEU A 505 11.81 -4.73 -31.26
CA LEU A 505 12.54 -5.34 -32.38
C LEU A 505 12.31 -6.85 -32.45
N ALA A 506 12.38 -7.54 -31.31
CA ALA A 506 12.34 -8.99 -31.26
C ALA A 506 11.87 -9.49 -29.90
N ILE A 507 11.20 -10.65 -29.91
CA ILE A 507 10.85 -11.42 -28.71
C ILE A 507 11.42 -12.82 -28.88
N GLU A 508 12.27 -13.24 -27.95
CA GLU A 508 12.71 -14.63 -27.81
C GLU A 508 11.86 -15.32 -26.75
N LEU A 509 11.34 -16.50 -27.07
CA LEU A 509 10.69 -17.42 -26.12
C LEU A 509 11.50 -18.71 -26.04
N THR A 510 11.86 -19.11 -24.82
CA THR A 510 12.71 -20.27 -24.53
C THR A 510 12.02 -21.25 -23.59
N ARG A 511 12.20 -22.54 -23.86
CA ARG A 511 11.85 -23.67 -22.99
C ARG A 511 13.10 -24.51 -22.75
N PRO A 512 13.38 -24.92 -21.49
CA PRO A 512 14.54 -25.74 -21.20
C PRO A 512 14.42 -27.14 -21.82
N PRO A 513 15.50 -27.95 -21.83
CA PRO A 513 15.40 -29.37 -22.11
C PRO A 513 14.35 -30.02 -21.21
N MET A 514 13.33 -30.63 -21.80
CA MET A 514 12.26 -31.31 -21.07
C MET A 514 11.55 -32.32 -21.98
N ASP A 515 10.89 -33.31 -21.38
CA ASP A 515 10.16 -34.38 -22.10
C ASP A 515 11.02 -35.14 -23.13
N GLY A 516 12.31 -35.34 -22.81
CA GLY A 516 13.29 -35.97 -23.70
C GLY A 516 13.66 -35.14 -24.94
N LYS A 517 13.23 -33.87 -25.02
CA LYS A 517 13.55 -32.94 -26.10
C LYS A 517 14.64 -31.96 -25.67
N PRO A 518 15.51 -31.53 -26.60
CA PRO A 518 16.50 -30.49 -26.31
C PRO A 518 15.81 -29.15 -26.02
N GLN A 519 16.60 -28.18 -25.55
CA GLN A 519 16.15 -26.79 -25.40
C GLN A 519 15.48 -26.31 -26.70
N TRP A 520 14.33 -25.67 -26.55
CA TRP A 520 13.64 -25.02 -27.66
C TRP A 520 13.67 -23.51 -27.43
N LYS A 521 14.08 -22.75 -28.44
CA LYS A 521 13.98 -21.28 -28.44
C LYS A 521 13.63 -20.78 -29.83
N GLN A 522 12.82 -19.74 -29.90
CA GLN A 522 12.40 -19.12 -31.15
C GLN A 522 12.32 -17.61 -30.99
N VAL A 523 12.78 -16.89 -32.01
CA VAL A 523 12.66 -15.44 -32.13
C VAL A 523 11.48 -15.06 -33.01
N PHE A 524 10.64 -14.18 -32.50
CA PHE A 524 9.53 -13.54 -33.19
C PHE A 524 9.87 -12.08 -33.44
N ARG A 525 9.49 -11.55 -34.61
CA ARG A 525 9.75 -10.17 -35.03
C ARG A 525 8.47 -9.53 -35.57
N PRO A 526 8.36 -8.19 -35.56
CA PRO A 526 7.31 -7.49 -36.28
C PRO A 526 7.23 -7.99 -37.73
N ALA A 527 6.02 -8.30 -38.20
CA ALA A 527 5.79 -8.89 -39.51
C ALA A 527 4.59 -8.25 -40.20
N TRP A 528 4.54 -8.39 -41.53
CA TRP A 528 3.50 -7.77 -42.37
C TRP A 528 2.57 -8.80 -43.03
N HIS A 529 2.98 -10.06 -43.11
CA HIS A 529 2.13 -11.14 -43.61
C HIS A 529 1.25 -11.70 -42.49
N SER A 530 0.06 -12.19 -42.85
CA SER A 530 -1.01 -12.58 -41.91
C SER A 530 -0.53 -13.49 -40.77
N THR A 531 0.13 -14.60 -41.09
CA THR A 531 0.64 -15.54 -40.08
C THR A 531 1.67 -14.89 -39.15
N GLY A 532 2.59 -14.10 -39.70
CA GLY A 532 3.66 -13.47 -38.93
C GLY A 532 3.11 -12.42 -37.97
N VAL A 533 2.14 -11.62 -38.42
CA VAL A 533 1.45 -10.62 -37.58
C VAL A 533 0.83 -11.29 -36.35
N TRP A 534 0.17 -12.43 -36.52
CA TRP A 534 -0.45 -13.15 -35.40
C TRP A 534 0.57 -13.82 -34.49
N LEU A 535 1.63 -14.43 -35.04
CA LEU A 535 2.71 -14.98 -34.23
C LEU A 535 3.40 -13.90 -33.39
N TRP A 536 3.64 -12.72 -33.96
CA TRP A 536 4.18 -11.56 -33.24
C TRP A 536 3.26 -11.12 -32.10
N ARG A 537 1.95 -11.02 -32.36
CA ARG A 537 0.95 -10.67 -31.33
C ARG A 537 0.88 -11.70 -30.21
N LEU A 538 0.96 -13.00 -30.52
CA LEU A 538 1.00 -14.07 -29.53
C LEU A 538 2.29 -14.01 -28.69
N ALA A 539 3.43 -13.70 -29.32
CA ALA A 539 4.69 -13.49 -28.60
C ALA A 539 4.57 -12.31 -27.63
N LYS A 540 3.99 -11.17 -28.04
CA LYS A 540 3.69 -10.05 -27.15
C LYS A 540 2.75 -10.44 -26.01
N ALA A 541 1.72 -11.24 -26.29
CA ALA A 541 0.79 -11.71 -25.25
C ALA A 541 1.49 -12.57 -24.19
N HIS A 542 2.43 -13.43 -24.58
CA HIS A 542 3.27 -14.16 -23.62
C HIS A 542 4.11 -13.22 -22.76
N VAL A 543 4.77 -12.22 -23.38
CA VAL A 543 5.54 -11.22 -22.63
C VAL A 543 4.66 -10.43 -21.67
N LEU A 544 3.45 -10.04 -22.07
CA LEU A 544 2.50 -9.34 -21.20
C LEU A 544 2.01 -10.22 -20.04
N ALA A 545 1.83 -11.53 -20.24
CA ALA A 545 1.48 -12.45 -19.17
C ALA A 545 2.63 -12.61 -18.15
N HIS A 546 3.87 -12.69 -18.67
CA HIS A 546 5.10 -12.71 -17.87
C HIS A 546 5.24 -11.42 -17.03
N GLU A 547 5.08 -10.26 -17.68
CA GLU A 547 5.06 -8.93 -17.06
C GLU A 547 3.98 -8.82 -15.98
N ALA A 548 2.76 -9.25 -16.27
CA ALA A 548 1.66 -9.17 -15.31
C ALA A 548 1.93 -9.98 -14.03
N GLY A 549 2.49 -11.18 -14.18
CA GLY A 549 2.90 -12.00 -13.03
C GLY A 549 4.08 -11.41 -12.27
N TYR A 550 5.11 -10.91 -12.96
CA TYR A 550 6.23 -10.23 -12.30
C TYR A 550 5.77 -8.97 -11.57
N HIS A 551 5.01 -8.10 -12.23
CA HIS A 551 4.42 -6.91 -11.65
C HIS A 551 3.69 -7.25 -10.36
N GLN A 552 2.73 -8.17 -10.44
CA GLN A 552 1.82 -8.41 -9.32
C GLN A 552 2.53 -9.05 -8.13
N LEU A 553 3.45 -9.99 -8.37
CA LEU A 553 4.14 -10.73 -7.31
C LEU A 553 5.39 -10.02 -6.78
N ILE A 554 6.07 -9.26 -7.63
CA ILE A 554 7.38 -8.69 -7.35
C ILE A 554 7.28 -7.18 -7.18
N SER A 555 7.04 -6.45 -8.26
CA SER A 555 7.06 -4.97 -8.23
C SER A 555 6.01 -4.40 -7.27
N HIS A 556 4.84 -5.05 -7.20
CA HIS A 556 3.74 -4.68 -6.34
C HIS A 556 3.80 -5.42 -5.00
N TRP A 557 3.49 -6.72 -4.95
CA TRP A 557 3.41 -7.43 -3.67
C TRP A 557 4.72 -7.45 -2.88
N LEU A 558 5.82 -7.94 -3.46
CA LEU A 558 7.07 -8.09 -2.71
C LEU A 558 7.66 -6.74 -2.31
N ARG A 559 7.93 -5.88 -3.29
CA ARG A 559 8.71 -4.64 -3.09
C ARG A 559 7.96 -3.54 -2.35
N THR A 560 6.63 -3.55 -2.36
CA THR A 560 5.83 -2.60 -1.56
C THR A 560 5.24 -3.28 -0.32
N HIS A 561 4.21 -4.12 -0.49
CA HIS A 561 3.45 -4.70 0.62
C HIS A 561 4.33 -5.49 1.59
N CYS A 562 5.04 -6.49 1.09
CA CYS A 562 5.77 -7.46 1.90
C CYS A 562 7.02 -6.85 2.55
N CYS A 563 7.84 -6.12 1.78
CA CYS A 563 9.05 -5.48 2.32
C CYS A 563 8.75 -4.31 3.27
N THR A 564 7.58 -3.67 3.19
CA THR A 564 7.24 -2.56 4.09
C THR A 564 6.79 -3.03 5.47
N GLU A 565 6.05 -4.14 5.57
CA GLU A 565 5.47 -4.64 6.83
C GLU A 565 6.49 -4.82 7.98
N PRO A 566 7.71 -5.35 7.76
CA PRO A 566 8.74 -5.40 8.80
C PRO A 566 9.11 -4.04 9.40
N TYR A 567 9.12 -2.96 8.61
CA TYR A 567 9.45 -1.62 9.11
C TYR A 567 8.34 -1.06 10.00
N ILE A 568 7.09 -1.40 9.71
CA ILE A 568 5.94 -1.02 10.54
C ILE A 568 6.07 -1.69 11.90
N ILE A 569 6.25 -3.02 11.90
CA ILE A 569 6.43 -3.81 13.11
C ILE A 569 7.63 -3.28 13.92
N ALA A 570 8.77 -2.99 13.27
CA ALA A 570 9.95 -2.44 13.93
C ALA A 570 9.71 -1.06 14.54
N ALA A 571 9.04 -0.16 13.81
CA ALA A 571 8.76 1.19 14.26
C ALA A 571 7.90 1.20 15.53
N HIS A 572 6.79 0.45 15.55
CA HIS A 572 5.93 0.35 16.74
C HIS A 572 6.62 -0.36 17.91
N ARG A 573 7.49 -1.34 17.65
CA ARG A 573 8.22 -2.06 18.71
C ARG A 573 9.35 -1.26 19.33
N GLN A 574 10.01 -0.39 18.58
CA GLN A 574 11.30 0.19 19.01
C GLN A 574 11.29 1.71 19.13
N LEU A 575 10.32 2.41 18.52
CA LEU A 575 10.23 3.86 18.56
C LEU A 575 8.94 4.27 19.26
N SER A 576 9.08 4.91 20.43
CA SER A 576 7.94 5.48 21.15
C SER A 576 7.23 6.53 20.27
N GLU A 577 5.93 6.75 20.50
CA GLU A 577 5.15 7.81 19.84
C GLU A 577 5.74 9.23 20.00
N MET A 578 6.56 9.45 21.04
CA MET A 578 7.32 10.69 21.24
C MET A 578 8.54 10.80 20.31
N HIS A 579 8.99 9.71 19.71
CA HIS A 579 10.20 9.68 18.89
C HIS A 579 9.97 10.43 17.56
N PRO A 580 10.82 11.39 17.18
CA PRO A 580 10.61 12.19 15.97
C PRO A 580 10.58 11.33 14.70
N ILE A 581 11.41 10.28 14.61
CA ILE A 581 11.38 9.34 13.47
C ILE A 581 10.10 8.50 13.43
N TYR A 582 9.51 8.13 14.58
CA TYR A 582 8.22 7.44 14.57
C TYR A 582 7.15 8.32 13.93
N ARG A 583 7.06 9.58 14.37
CA ARG A 583 6.09 10.55 13.84
C ARG A 583 6.29 10.85 12.36
N LEU A 584 7.54 10.85 11.89
CA LEU A 584 7.86 11.00 10.48
C LEU A 584 7.36 9.82 9.65
N LEU A 585 7.53 8.58 10.15
CA LEU A 585 7.24 7.37 9.39
C LEU A 585 5.77 6.90 9.49
N HIS A 586 5.15 7.05 10.65
CA HIS A 586 3.82 6.50 10.97
C HIS A 586 2.74 6.82 9.92
N PRO A 587 2.62 8.05 9.36
CA PRO A 587 1.64 8.34 8.32
C PRO A 587 1.79 7.49 7.05
N HIS A 588 3.00 6.99 6.76
CA HIS A 588 3.31 6.18 5.58
C HIS A 588 3.03 4.69 5.77
N PHE A 589 2.69 4.25 6.98
CA PHE A 589 2.38 2.85 7.30
C PHE A 589 0.89 2.53 7.25
N ARG A 590 0.07 3.58 7.28
CA ARG A 590 -1.38 3.51 7.39
C ARG A 590 -1.97 2.43 6.48
N TYR A 591 -2.65 1.46 7.10
CA TYR A 591 -3.43 0.40 6.46
C TYR A 591 -2.63 -0.73 5.79
N THR A 592 -1.30 -0.70 5.81
CA THR A 592 -0.49 -1.74 5.16
C THR A 592 -0.63 -3.10 5.87
N MET A 593 -0.65 -3.13 7.20
CA MET A 593 -0.77 -4.40 7.93
C MET A 593 -2.13 -5.07 7.70
N GLU A 594 -3.23 -4.31 7.75
CA GLU A 594 -4.58 -4.83 7.49
C GLU A 594 -4.73 -5.36 6.05
N ILE A 595 -4.29 -4.60 5.04
CA ILE A 595 -4.38 -5.10 3.65
C ILE A 595 -3.51 -6.34 3.43
N ASN A 596 -2.35 -6.41 4.09
CA ASN A 596 -1.48 -7.59 4.00
C ASN A 596 -2.12 -8.81 4.68
N ALA A 597 -2.77 -8.64 5.84
CA ALA A 597 -3.50 -9.71 6.51
C ALA A 597 -4.65 -10.24 5.63
N LEU A 598 -5.44 -9.34 5.02
CA LEU A 598 -6.49 -9.70 4.06
C LEU A 598 -5.92 -10.38 2.81
N ALA A 599 -4.76 -9.94 2.32
CA ALA A 599 -4.08 -10.56 1.20
C ALA A 599 -3.63 -12.00 1.53
N ARG A 600 -3.02 -12.22 2.70
CA ARG A 600 -2.69 -13.58 3.18
C ARG A 600 -3.92 -14.45 3.34
N GLN A 601 -5.07 -13.86 3.64
CA GLN A 601 -6.30 -14.60 3.85
C GLN A 601 -7.00 -15.02 2.54
N TYR A 602 -6.99 -14.16 1.52
CA TYR A 602 -7.85 -14.31 0.33
C TYR A 602 -7.15 -14.16 -1.03
N LEU A 603 -6.00 -13.48 -1.08
CA LEU A 603 -5.34 -13.11 -2.33
C LEU A 603 -4.22 -14.09 -2.67
N ILE A 604 -3.24 -14.24 -1.76
CA ILE A 604 -2.00 -15.01 -1.97
C ILE A 604 -1.98 -16.37 -1.25
N ASN A 605 -3.08 -16.76 -0.61
CA ASN A 605 -3.21 -18.09 -0.03
C ASN A 605 -3.30 -19.19 -1.10
N ALA A 606 -3.11 -20.44 -0.69
CA ALA A 606 -3.36 -21.61 -1.52
C ALA A 606 -4.78 -21.56 -2.13
N LYS A 607 -4.87 -21.73 -3.46
CA LYS A 607 -6.11 -21.59 -4.26
C LYS A 607 -6.79 -20.21 -4.13
N GLY A 608 -6.04 -19.18 -3.71
CA GLY A 608 -6.47 -17.79 -3.67
C GLY A 608 -6.55 -17.17 -5.06
N ILE A 609 -6.90 -15.88 -5.12
CA ILE A 609 -7.09 -15.15 -6.38
C ILE A 609 -5.81 -15.15 -7.24
N ILE A 610 -4.63 -14.97 -6.63
CA ILE A 610 -3.37 -14.93 -7.37
C ILE A 610 -3.06 -16.30 -8.01
N GLU A 611 -3.13 -17.38 -7.23
CA GLU A 611 -2.84 -18.73 -7.76
C GLU A 611 -3.84 -19.18 -8.83
N THR A 612 -5.06 -18.64 -8.83
CA THR A 612 -6.11 -19.03 -9.79
C THR A 612 -6.16 -18.13 -11.03
N SER A 613 -5.49 -16.98 -11.01
CA SER A 613 -5.59 -15.96 -12.08
C SER A 613 -4.27 -15.68 -12.80
N PHE A 614 -3.12 -16.09 -12.24
CA PHE A 614 -1.79 -15.82 -12.80
C PHE A 614 -1.04 -17.09 -13.15
N PHE A 615 -0.16 -17.01 -14.16
CA PHE A 615 0.58 -18.14 -14.72
C PHE A 615 1.40 -18.97 -13.72
N PRO A 616 1.95 -18.44 -12.60
CA PRO A 616 2.73 -19.27 -11.70
C PRO A 616 1.89 -20.29 -10.92
N GLY A 617 0.57 -20.09 -10.83
CA GLY A 617 -0.32 -20.97 -10.08
C GLY A 617 0.13 -21.14 -8.63
N LYS A 618 0.22 -22.39 -8.17
CA LYS A 618 0.70 -22.74 -6.82
C LYS A 618 2.16 -22.35 -6.52
N TYR A 619 2.95 -22.01 -7.53
CA TYR A 619 4.35 -21.60 -7.39
C TYR A 619 4.52 -20.07 -7.27
N SER A 620 3.42 -19.31 -7.21
CA SER A 620 3.43 -17.83 -7.17
C SER A 620 4.29 -17.26 -6.05
N MET A 621 4.10 -17.76 -4.82
CA MET A 621 4.81 -17.21 -3.66
C MET A 621 6.24 -17.73 -3.55
N GLU A 622 6.52 -18.93 -4.07
CA GLU A 622 7.88 -19.46 -4.22
C GLU A 622 8.70 -18.59 -5.20
N LEU A 623 8.11 -18.24 -6.35
CA LEU A 623 8.73 -17.32 -7.30
C LEU A 623 9.06 -15.96 -6.66
N SER A 624 8.14 -15.42 -5.86
CA SER A 624 8.37 -14.19 -5.10
C SER A 624 9.55 -14.32 -4.12
N SER A 625 9.68 -15.46 -3.44
CA SER A 625 10.80 -15.73 -2.53
C SER A 625 12.15 -15.85 -3.26
N VAL A 626 12.19 -16.51 -4.42
CA VAL A 626 13.41 -16.57 -5.24
C VAL A 626 13.89 -15.19 -5.66
N VAL A 627 12.97 -14.31 -6.06
CA VAL A 627 13.32 -12.93 -6.43
C VAL A 627 13.78 -12.12 -5.22
N TYR A 628 13.18 -12.32 -4.05
CA TYR A 628 13.65 -11.68 -2.82
C TYR A 628 15.11 -12.04 -2.51
N ASP A 629 15.45 -13.32 -2.61
CA ASP A 629 16.82 -13.81 -2.37
C ASP A 629 17.82 -13.27 -3.40
N GLN A 630 17.44 -13.28 -4.69
CA GLN A 630 18.37 -12.97 -5.78
C GLN A 630 18.49 -11.48 -6.12
N GLU A 631 17.40 -10.71 -6.00
CA GLU A 631 17.33 -9.36 -6.56
C GLU A 631 17.07 -8.27 -5.50
N TRP A 632 16.43 -8.58 -4.37
CA TRP A 632 15.99 -7.52 -3.45
C TRP A 632 17.15 -6.93 -2.64
N ARG A 633 17.24 -5.60 -2.67
CA ARG A 633 18.29 -4.82 -2.01
C ARG A 633 17.72 -3.49 -1.54
N PHE A 634 17.65 -3.30 -0.23
CA PHE A 634 17.12 -2.05 0.35
C PHE A 634 17.79 -0.79 -0.20
N ASP A 635 19.12 -0.82 -0.40
CA ASP A 635 19.90 0.30 -0.93
C ASP A 635 19.61 0.62 -2.41
N TYR A 636 18.95 -0.29 -3.13
CA TYR A 636 18.62 -0.17 -4.55
C TYR A 636 17.16 0.24 -4.77
N GLU A 637 16.29 0.16 -3.75
CA GLU A 637 14.89 0.60 -3.85
C GLU A 637 14.76 2.14 -3.95
N ALA A 638 15.82 2.90 -3.66
CA ALA A 638 15.84 4.33 -3.93
C ALA A 638 15.79 4.59 -5.44
N LEU A 639 14.78 5.33 -5.91
CA LEU A 639 14.55 5.57 -7.35
C LEU A 639 15.82 5.94 -8.14
N PRO A 640 16.69 6.87 -7.71
CA PRO A 640 17.92 7.15 -8.45
C PRO A 640 18.89 5.96 -8.54
N LYS A 641 18.96 5.12 -7.50
CA LYS A 641 19.81 3.93 -7.48
C LYS A 641 19.25 2.82 -8.36
N ASP A 642 17.93 2.61 -8.34
CA ASP A 642 17.25 1.67 -9.23
C ASP A 642 17.49 2.03 -10.71
N LEU A 643 17.29 3.30 -11.08
CA LEU A 643 17.51 3.79 -12.45
C LEU A 643 18.97 3.58 -12.91
N ILE A 644 19.94 3.94 -12.07
CA ILE A 644 21.37 3.72 -12.35
C ILE A 644 21.67 2.22 -12.52
N ASN A 645 21.12 1.37 -11.64
CA ASN A 645 21.36 -0.07 -11.69
C ASN A 645 20.80 -0.71 -12.98
N ARG A 646 19.68 -0.18 -13.48
CA ARG A 646 19.07 -0.61 -14.76
C ARG A 646 19.64 0.11 -15.99
N TYR A 647 20.53 1.09 -15.76
CA TYR A 647 21.12 1.97 -16.78
C TYR A 647 20.06 2.71 -17.62
N VAL A 648 19.02 3.25 -16.99
CA VAL A 648 17.92 3.97 -17.66
C VAL A 648 17.72 5.40 -17.16
#